data_AF-A0A9D8B533-F1
#
_entry.id   AF-A0A9D8B533-F1
#
_cell.length_a   1.000
_cell.length_b   1.000
_cell.length_c   1.000
_cell.angle_alpha   90.00
_cell.angle_beta   90.00
_cell.angle_gamma   90.00
#
_symmetry.space_group_name_H-M   'P 1'
#
loop_
_entity.id
_entity.type
_entity.pdbx_description
1 polymer ?
#
loop_
_entity_poly.entity_id
_entity_poly.type
_entity_poly.pdbx_seq_one_letter_code
_entity_poly.pdbx_strand_id
1 'polypeptide(L)'
;MASKLSVHLGSYPGNAFAVLERMQPGIVKIYNQSSEMNIDEIRRRCPNALIVYRHYSNRDFREPADRFFDEMRDTLNKLRGRGIVWEGVNEPILENADDARALNAWFVRFAQLMHNEGELVAGFSWSTGNPTPDKLPIVLPQLIDAAAAVDLHAFHEYYKQQGGQADWQRYREFERALPAHARKPVIITEAGWDDNGDPRTGGYRGKVSEQQYLEILKQYDDALQQDPYVLGAVVYQWGDGGWPSFELAPMINLFAAHVQSTGGGHVTPKPWPLPSFGPTFSVAPQTITAGQNATLSWSAPNARTLLLDGQNVSASGTKSVLPAQTTTYTLKITFNDNTTQTLTTTLTVTPVGAVQIKNVAFSPTTLRSGDLLNVSVTVFNGTTETLQTQGPNPGFVYEEGDTFKSRGYAEVRNAFRVGIETEAGGALDHPYRWGLGAPLAPGQSATITGAIRLKTGRAIKYWTGLVREQIAWLQDQQGTQTITVTGGLSGIVEITNVSLTPTTVNANDMLNVSITVKNGTAETLPTQGPNPGFAYEEGDTFRSRGFTETQGSYRVGIDFDGRSLFTIDHPYRWGLGAPLASGQSATITGAIRLKTPRAINYWVGLVREKIAWIQDRQGTQKITVTNTPAPTLSFTATPIAIAPGGSSKLEWNITGARAVALDGQTVAAQGSRTVTPAQTTTYTLRVTLNDNSARDLAATVTVSSDSQPTRPPTVTITPENVARLKTFPRPANDNGRGLHFHIDLRESTIANVVPQLLSIGCKWTMIYAPDENQAQRAARGCWNAGIMPIVRIGKKVDEPFDPVVYVNKLKAIGVPPYIQIYNEPGDDREWKKWPGNDKWAGIFGARWAQAAIAVYDAGGYPGLQILGPDEFNTAVASVAAQGRTDIWQRAFFALHNYGANHPPNYPYDPITNKTIFEDDVAALVFLLYAAWMKEKIGYVLPIIGGEGGWQYGAHEDQRYPKVESPLHAKYHAEMFEWFRTGVVSNGEPLPDYLFSVTPWIAGGWGGDDWWGGPLGDKTETINAVRALPSFTRKFSWDGGAIPVPAYSFTATPTTITAGQSATLQWSTTNATQIKLNGEVVAASGTRAVAPAQTTTYTLHIVFADNTTKDLGATITVSASSGLPALQWDARLDALGVKLTRATDARAWRLVSAVYQDETESGGNHNVYYKLQKADGAPAAGVKLVVDWKDRPPQDDPAYVTTDANGEANCPLWAILHPELQDGPYFTKTVNDPSDVVSGMGLPVNRHVNFVLTYKFQ
;
A
#
# COMPACT_ATOMS: atom_id res chain seq x y z
N MET A 1 9.32 -4.81 -56.68
CA MET A 1 8.13 -4.14 -57.27
C MET A 1 8.52 -2.69 -57.56
N ALA A 2 7.57 -1.78 -57.85
CA ALA A 2 7.86 -0.36 -57.84
C ALA A 2 8.34 0.07 -56.44
N SER A 3 9.37 0.90 -56.37
CA SER A 3 9.99 1.31 -55.10
C SER A 3 9.02 2.12 -54.25
N LYS A 4 9.04 1.86 -52.94
CA LYS A 4 8.40 2.68 -51.90
C LYS A 4 9.27 3.86 -51.49
N LEU A 5 10.57 3.84 -51.80
CA LEU A 5 11.50 4.92 -51.45
C LEU A 5 11.16 6.22 -52.20
N SER A 6 11.38 7.33 -51.53
CA SER A 6 11.03 8.69 -51.94
C SER A 6 11.88 9.69 -51.17
N VAL A 7 11.79 11.00 -51.45
CA VAL A 7 12.77 11.98 -50.95
C VAL A 7 12.14 13.13 -50.17
N HIS A 8 12.77 13.50 -49.04
CA HIS A 8 12.46 14.73 -48.31
C HIS A 8 13.32 15.86 -48.90
N LEU A 9 12.66 16.84 -49.50
CA LEU A 9 13.31 17.94 -50.20
C LEU A 9 13.56 19.10 -49.22
N GLY A 10 14.75 19.10 -48.61
CA GLY A 10 15.22 20.07 -47.61
C GLY A 10 15.37 21.49 -48.15
N SER A 11 15.64 21.62 -49.45
CA SER A 11 15.61 22.88 -50.21
C SER A 11 15.61 22.54 -51.71
N TYR A 12 15.78 23.53 -52.60
CA TYR A 12 15.77 23.32 -54.05
C TYR A 12 17.15 23.51 -54.69
N PRO A 13 18.06 22.50 -54.61
CA PRO A 13 19.28 22.46 -55.41
C PRO A 13 19.02 22.71 -56.91
N GLY A 14 19.99 23.30 -57.61
CA GLY A 14 19.83 23.72 -59.02
C GLY A 14 19.53 22.58 -60.02
N ASN A 15 19.71 21.32 -59.63
CA ASN A 15 19.34 20.13 -60.41
C ASN A 15 18.08 19.40 -59.90
N ALA A 16 17.41 19.92 -58.86
CA ALA A 16 16.41 19.15 -58.09
C ALA A 16 15.26 18.64 -58.95
N PHE A 17 14.59 19.53 -59.68
CA PHE A 17 13.47 19.18 -60.54
C PHE A 17 13.84 18.19 -61.66
N ALA A 18 15.06 18.27 -62.21
CA ALA A 18 15.52 17.35 -63.25
C ALA A 18 15.86 15.94 -62.70
N VAL A 19 16.34 15.85 -61.46
CA VAL A 19 16.57 14.57 -60.77
C VAL A 19 15.25 13.95 -60.31
N LEU A 20 14.27 14.75 -59.85
CA LEU A 20 12.90 14.29 -59.57
C LEU A 20 12.23 13.72 -60.83
N GLU A 21 12.30 14.43 -61.96
CA GLU A 21 11.75 14.00 -63.25
C GLU A 21 12.33 12.69 -63.77
N ARG A 22 13.63 12.44 -63.51
CA ARG A 22 14.29 11.15 -63.80
C ARG A 22 13.89 10.06 -62.80
N MET A 23 13.74 10.41 -61.52
CA MET A 23 13.46 9.47 -60.43
C MET A 23 12.02 8.97 -60.44
N GLN A 24 11.05 9.83 -60.77
CA GLN A 24 9.61 9.60 -60.62
C GLN A 24 9.27 9.00 -59.24
N PRO A 25 9.50 9.73 -58.13
CA PRO A 25 9.22 9.23 -56.79
C PRO A 25 7.71 9.14 -56.50
N GLY A 26 7.32 8.18 -55.66
CA GLY A 26 5.92 8.03 -55.25
C GLY A 26 5.45 9.12 -54.28
N ILE A 27 6.36 9.66 -53.46
CA ILE A 27 6.11 10.76 -52.52
C ILE A 27 7.18 11.85 -52.72
N VAL A 28 6.80 13.11 -52.55
CA VAL A 28 7.75 14.21 -52.33
C VAL A 28 7.32 14.95 -51.08
N LYS A 29 8.13 14.91 -50.01
CA LYS A 29 7.91 15.72 -48.80
C LYS A 29 8.60 17.06 -48.93
N ILE A 30 7.91 18.11 -48.50
CA ILE A 30 8.31 19.52 -48.54
C ILE A 30 7.82 20.23 -47.27
N TYR A 31 8.29 21.45 -47.03
CA TYR A 31 7.91 22.26 -45.85
C TYR A 31 7.94 23.77 -46.18
N ASN A 32 7.94 24.62 -45.15
CA ASN A 32 7.75 26.08 -45.17
C ASN A 32 8.48 26.89 -46.26
N GLN A 33 9.56 26.38 -46.87
CA GLN A 33 10.30 27.06 -47.95
C GLN A 33 9.68 26.89 -49.36
N SER A 34 8.70 26.00 -49.54
CA SER A 34 8.16 25.66 -50.85
C SER A 34 7.09 26.65 -51.35
N SER A 35 7.33 27.23 -52.53
CA SER A 35 6.37 28.10 -53.22
C SER A 35 5.34 27.32 -54.05
N GLU A 36 4.26 28.00 -54.46
CA GLU A 36 3.30 27.49 -55.45
C GLU A 36 3.98 26.96 -56.71
N MET A 37 4.90 27.75 -57.29
CA MET A 37 5.66 27.37 -58.48
C MET A 37 6.46 26.08 -58.29
N ASN A 38 6.97 25.84 -57.07
CA ASN A 38 7.74 24.63 -56.77
C ASN A 38 6.83 23.39 -56.75
N ILE A 39 5.61 23.52 -56.20
CA ILE A 39 4.61 22.45 -56.13
C ILE A 39 4.03 22.18 -57.51
N ASP A 40 3.72 23.22 -58.27
CA ASP A 40 3.20 23.11 -59.64
C ASP A 40 4.25 22.49 -60.59
N GLU A 41 5.54 22.78 -60.40
CA GLU A 41 6.64 22.15 -61.14
C GLU A 41 6.89 20.68 -60.71
N ILE A 42 6.76 20.35 -59.42
CA ILE A 42 6.75 18.94 -58.96
C ILE A 42 5.58 18.18 -59.61
N ARG A 43 4.37 18.75 -59.60
CA ARG A 43 3.18 18.17 -60.25
C ARG A 43 3.38 17.96 -61.75
N ARG A 44 3.99 18.94 -62.44
CA ARG A 44 4.23 18.87 -63.89
C ARG A 44 5.26 17.79 -64.26
N ARG A 45 6.31 17.60 -63.47
CA ARG A 45 7.38 16.62 -63.75
C ARG A 45 7.11 15.23 -63.17
N CYS A 46 6.37 15.14 -62.07
CA CYS A 46 6.10 13.90 -61.34
C CYS A 46 4.58 13.80 -61.04
N PRO A 47 3.73 13.62 -62.07
CA PRO A 47 2.27 13.70 -61.92
C PRO A 47 1.68 12.63 -60.98
N ASN A 48 2.36 11.49 -60.81
CA ASN A 48 1.95 10.39 -59.93
C ASN A 48 2.41 10.57 -58.47
N ALA A 49 3.19 11.60 -58.14
CA ALA A 49 3.73 11.80 -56.80
C ALA A 49 2.67 12.33 -55.82
N LEU A 50 2.59 11.75 -54.63
CA LEU A 50 1.87 12.34 -53.51
C LEU A 50 2.74 13.44 -52.88
N ILE A 51 2.21 14.65 -52.74
CA ILE A 51 2.94 15.78 -52.13
C ILE A 51 2.53 15.86 -50.66
N VAL A 52 3.51 15.72 -49.77
CA VAL A 52 3.34 15.84 -48.31
C VAL A 52 3.96 17.16 -47.86
N TYR A 53 3.21 17.98 -47.12
CA TYR A 53 3.64 19.28 -46.64
C TYR A 53 3.71 19.31 -45.10
N ARG A 54 4.90 19.58 -44.57
CA ARG A 54 5.13 19.79 -43.14
C ARG A 54 5.10 21.29 -42.83
N HIS A 55 4.17 21.75 -41.99
CA HIS A 55 4.23 23.10 -41.43
C HIS A 55 5.09 23.08 -40.15
N TYR A 56 6.28 23.66 -40.21
CA TYR A 56 7.14 23.82 -39.05
C TYR A 56 6.57 24.89 -38.11
N SER A 57 6.32 24.50 -36.87
CA SER A 57 5.81 25.34 -35.78
C SER A 57 6.42 24.89 -34.46
N ASN A 58 6.44 25.79 -33.46
CA ASN A 58 6.92 25.52 -32.11
C ASN A 58 5.77 25.21 -31.12
N ARG A 59 4.53 25.00 -31.62
CA ARG A 59 3.34 24.75 -30.78
C ARG A 59 3.26 23.32 -30.30
N ASP A 60 2.72 23.16 -29.10
CA ASP A 60 2.42 21.87 -28.48
C ASP A 60 0.98 21.41 -28.80
N PHE A 61 0.71 20.10 -28.78
CA PHE A 61 -0.64 19.55 -28.91
C PHE A 61 -1.57 19.88 -27.73
N ARG A 62 -1.01 20.46 -26.65
CA ARG A 62 -1.75 21.02 -25.51
C ARG A 62 -2.27 22.44 -25.79
N GLU A 63 -1.82 23.11 -26.85
CA GLU A 63 -2.48 24.32 -27.38
C GLU A 63 -3.69 23.95 -28.28
N PRO A 64 -4.75 24.78 -28.36
CA PRO A 64 -5.86 24.53 -29.27
C PRO A 64 -5.41 24.44 -30.75
N ALA A 65 -5.82 23.39 -31.45
CA ALA A 65 -5.44 23.14 -32.86
C ALA A 65 -5.76 24.33 -33.79
N ASP A 66 -6.83 25.07 -33.50
CA ASP A 66 -7.19 26.34 -34.14
C ASP A 66 -6.00 27.34 -34.22
N ARG A 67 -5.11 27.38 -33.22
CA ARG A 67 -3.92 28.28 -33.23
C ARG A 67 -2.86 27.86 -34.26
N PHE A 68 -2.62 26.56 -34.39
CA PHE A 68 -1.70 26.00 -35.39
C PHE A 68 -2.28 26.14 -36.80
N PHE A 69 -3.59 25.93 -36.93
CA PHE A 69 -4.33 26.12 -38.17
C PHE A 69 -4.36 27.59 -38.63
N ASP A 70 -4.59 28.55 -37.73
CA ASP A 70 -4.50 29.99 -38.02
C ASP A 70 -3.08 30.40 -38.45
N GLU A 71 -2.04 29.79 -37.87
CA GLU A 71 -0.64 30.06 -38.21
C GLU A 71 -0.26 29.58 -39.63
N MET A 72 -0.80 28.45 -40.08
CA MET A 72 -0.61 27.98 -41.46
C MET A 72 -1.58 28.61 -42.47
N ARG A 73 -2.58 29.40 -42.03
CA ARG A 73 -3.68 29.92 -42.86
C ARG A 73 -3.20 30.60 -44.15
N ASP A 74 -2.13 31.38 -44.06
CA ASP A 74 -1.54 32.10 -45.19
C ASP A 74 -0.83 31.19 -46.21
N THR A 75 -0.33 30.04 -45.77
CA THR A 75 0.26 28.99 -46.61
C THR A 75 -0.85 28.15 -47.23
N LEU A 76 -1.81 27.72 -46.42
CA LEU A 76 -3.01 26.99 -46.84
C LEU A 76 -3.78 27.74 -47.93
N ASN A 77 -4.05 29.04 -47.75
CA ASN A 77 -4.72 29.90 -48.72
C ASN A 77 -4.02 29.95 -50.10
N LYS A 78 -2.69 29.87 -50.13
CA LYS A 78 -1.88 29.86 -51.36
C LYS A 78 -1.85 28.48 -52.02
N LEU A 79 -1.71 27.41 -51.23
CA LEU A 79 -1.42 26.07 -51.74
C LEU A 79 -2.65 25.18 -51.98
N ARG A 80 -3.81 25.52 -51.38
CA ARG A 80 -5.07 24.74 -51.46
C ARG A 80 -5.49 24.34 -52.87
N GLY A 81 -6.17 23.21 -52.98
CA GLY A 81 -6.66 22.63 -54.23
C GLY A 81 -5.61 21.85 -55.03
N ARG A 82 -4.34 21.83 -54.59
CA ARG A 82 -3.23 21.12 -55.26
C ARG A 82 -3.08 19.65 -54.84
N GLY A 83 -4.04 19.12 -54.07
CA GLY A 83 -4.10 17.72 -53.63
C GLY A 83 -2.96 17.36 -52.68
N ILE A 84 -2.71 18.23 -51.70
CA ILE A 84 -1.61 18.10 -50.74
C ILE A 84 -2.10 17.27 -49.53
N VAL A 85 -1.19 16.51 -48.93
CA VAL A 85 -1.36 15.92 -47.61
C VAL A 85 -0.59 16.77 -46.61
N TRP A 86 -1.26 17.25 -45.58
CA TRP A 86 -0.68 18.14 -44.57
C TRP A 86 -0.35 17.34 -43.30
N GLU A 87 0.90 17.39 -42.83
CA GLU A 87 1.25 16.87 -41.50
C GLU A 87 0.74 17.82 -40.40
N GLY A 88 0.24 17.25 -39.30
CA GLY A 88 -0.11 17.99 -38.08
C GLY A 88 1.09 18.21 -37.16
N VAL A 89 0.89 18.01 -35.85
CA VAL A 89 1.99 18.02 -34.86
C VAL A 89 3.03 16.95 -35.20
N ASN A 90 4.29 17.34 -35.24
CA ASN A 90 5.43 16.45 -35.48
C ASN A 90 5.92 15.82 -34.17
N GLU A 91 6.10 14.50 -34.17
CA GLU A 91 6.75 13.74 -33.09
C GLU A 91 6.19 13.98 -31.67
N PRO A 92 4.86 13.92 -31.48
CA PRO A 92 4.24 14.08 -30.17
C PRO A 92 4.66 12.95 -29.23
N ILE A 93 5.26 13.32 -28.10
CA ILE A 93 5.62 12.39 -27.03
C ILE A 93 4.46 12.30 -26.03
N LEU A 94 4.07 11.06 -25.69
CA LEU A 94 3.02 10.76 -24.74
C LEU A 94 3.62 10.06 -23.51
N GLU A 95 3.34 10.57 -22.32
CA GLU A 95 3.72 9.93 -21.06
C GLU A 95 2.56 9.17 -20.41
N ASN A 96 1.32 9.60 -20.65
CA ASN A 96 0.14 9.09 -19.96
C ASN A 96 -1.14 9.19 -20.81
N ALA A 97 -2.27 8.76 -20.24
CA ALA A 97 -3.58 8.77 -20.90
C ALA A 97 -4.17 10.18 -21.10
N ASP A 98 -3.77 11.20 -20.32
CA ASP A 98 -4.24 12.58 -20.48
C ASP A 98 -3.52 13.29 -21.64
N ASP A 99 -2.22 13.03 -21.84
CA ASP A 99 -1.51 13.44 -23.05
C ASP A 99 -2.20 12.84 -24.29
N ALA A 100 -2.57 11.56 -24.21
CA ALA A 100 -3.26 10.87 -25.30
C ALA A 100 -4.66 11.46 -25.56
N ARG A 101 -5.42 11.82 -24.52
CA ARG A 101 -6.70 12.54 -24.63
C ARG A 101 -6.53 13.93 -25.26
N ALA A 102 -5.49 14.68 -24.86
CA ALA A 102 -5.20 16.00 -25.43
C ALA A 102 -4.84 15.88 -26.93
N LEU A 103 -3.93 14.98 -27.30
CA LEU A 103 -3.56 14.71 -28.68
C LEU A 103 -4.75 14.23 -29.53
N ASN A 104 -5.65 13.41 -28.95
CA ASN A 104 -6.87 12.97 -29.61
C ASN A 104 -7.80 14.15 -29.94
N ALA A 105 -8.11 14.98 -28.95
CA ALA A 105 -8.93 16.18 -29.14
C ALA A 105 -8.30 17.16 -30.15
N TRP A 106 -6.97 17.30 -30.12
CA TRP A 106 -6.22 18.12 -31.07
C TRP A 106 -6.38 17.62 -32.50
N PHE A 107 -6.10 16.35 -32.79
CA PHE A 107 -6.16 15.81 -34.15
C PHE A 107 -7.59 15.69 -34.69
N VAL A 108 -8.59 15.39 -33.85
CA VAL A 108 -10.01 15.46 -34.25
C VAL A 108 -10.38 16.89 -34.68
N ARG A 109 -9.95 17.91 -33.94
CA ARG A 109 -10.21 19.33 -34.29
C ARG A 109 -9.44 19.76 -35.54
N PHE A 110 -8.16 19.38 -35.66
CA PHE A 110 -7.33 19.72 -36.82
C PHE A 110 -7.85 19.08 -38.11
N ALA A 111 -8.21 17.80 -38.08
CA ALA A 111 -8.83 17.11 -39.20
C ALA A 111 -10.13 17.81 -39.63
N GLN A 112 -11.02 18.14 -38.68
CA GLN A 112 -12.25 18.89 -38.96
C GLN A 112 -11.97 20.23 -39.65
N LEU A 113 -10.97 20.99 -39.19
CA LEU A 113 -10.61 22.29 -39.78
C LEU A 113 -10.06 22.16 -41.21
N MET A 114 -9.16 21.20 -41.45
CA MET A 114 -8.56 20.97 -42.78
C MET A 114 -9.57 20.38 -43.78
N HIS A 115 -10.44 19.47 -43.33
CA HIS A 115 -11.50 18.88 -44.15
C HIS A 115 -12.56 19.91 -44.60
N ASN A 116 -12.85 20.92 -43.76
CA ASN A 116 -13.72 22.04 -44.15
C ASN A 116 -13.15 22.89 -45.29
N GLU A 117 -11.83 22.95 -45.45
CA GLU A 117 -11.13 23.63 -46.55
C GLU A 117 -10.89 22.70 -47.77
N GLY A 118 -11.25 21.41 -47.66
CA GLY A 118 -11.12 20.40 -48.72
C GLY A 118 -9.76 19.71 -48.83
N GLU A 119 -8.86 19.89 -47.86
CA GLU A 119 -7.50 19.34 -47.84
C GLU A 119 -7.41 18.03 -47.04
N LEU A 120 -6.28 17.30 -47.18
CA LEU A 120 -6.08 15.98 -46.55
C LEU A 120 -5.09 16.04 -45.38
N VAL A 121 -5.29 15.22 -44.34
CA VAL A 121 -4.44 15.24 -43.13
C VAL A 121 -3.67 13.94 -42.90
N ALA A 122 -2.36 14.05 -42.69
CA ALA A 122 -1.52 13.02 -42.10
C ALA A 122 -1.45 13.19 -40.58
N GLY A 123 -1.88 12.16 -39.85
CA GLY A 123 -1.90 12.14 -38.39
C GLY A 123 -0.61 11.66 -37.76
N PHE A 124 -0.37 12.16 -36.54
CA PHE A 124 0.64 11.76 -35.58
C PHE A 124 2.11 12.04 -35.91
N SER A 125 2.62 11.66 -37.09
CA SER A 125 4.06 11.71 -37.42
C SER A 125 4.93 11.17 -36.26
N TRP A 126 4.65 9.93 -35.85
CA TRP A 126 5.24 9.29 -34.67
C TRP A 126 6.77 9.16 -34.78
N SER A 127 7.52 9.60 -33.76
CA SER A 127 8.99 9.48 -33.77
C SER A 127 9.46 8.04 -33.58
N THR A 128 10.66 7.74 -34.08
CA THR A 128 11.32 6.42 -34.00
C THR A 128 11.57 6.00 -32.55
N GLY A 129 10.57 5.36 -31.94
CA GLY A 129 10.53 5.06 -30.51
C GLY A 129 9.10 4.98 -29.96
N ASN A 130 8.20 5.83 -30.47
CA ASN A 130 6.98 6.24 -29.76
C ASN A 130 5.66 5.87 -30.49
N PRO A 131 4.57 5.58 -29.75
CA PRO A 131 4.57 5.22 -28.33
C PRO A 131 5.41 3.96 -28.07
N THR A 132 6.01 3.85 -26.90
CA THR A 132 6.77 2.65 -26.52
C THR A 132 5.82 1.46 -26.30
N PRO A 133 6.25 0.19 -26.49
CA PRO A 133 5.35 -0.96 -26.44
C PRO A 133 4.62 -1.16 -25.10
N ASP A 134 5.18 -0.68 -24.01
CA ASP A 134 4.59 -0.64 -22.66
C ASP A 134 3.55 0.48 -22.49
N LYS A 135 3.74 1.63 -23.14
CA LYS A 135 2.77 2.75 -23.16
C LYS A 135 1.62 2.53 -24.14
N LEU A 136 1.84 1.79 -25.22
CA LEU A 136 0.87 1.61 -26.30
C LEU A 136 -0.53 1.14 -25.83
N PRO A 137 -0.68 0.18 -24.88
CA PRO A 137 -1.99 -0.21 -24.34
C PRO A 137 -2.72 0.91 -23.57
N ILE A 138 -1.98 1.86 -22.98
CA ILE A 138 -2.52 2.97 -22.19
C ILE A 138 -3.00 4.09 -23.10
N VAL A 139 -2.21 4.46 -24.11
CA VAL A 139 -2.48 5.62 -24.97
C VAL A 139 -3.40 5.30 -26.14
N LEU A 140 -3.27 4.13 -26.78
CA LEU A 140 -4.00 3.82 -28.01
C LEU A 140 -5.53 3.82 -27.87
N PRO A 141 -6.14 3.33 -26.77
CA PRO A 141 -7.59 3.41 -26.58
C PRO A 141 -8.14 4.85 -26.56
N GLN A 142 -7.31 5.83 -26.20
CA GLN A 142 -7.70 7.25 -26.16
C GLN A 142 -7.58 7.94 -27.53
N LEU A 143 -6.89 7.34 -28.50
CA LEU A 143 -6.51 7.94 -29.80
C LEU A 143 -7.37 7.46 -30.98
N ILE A 144 -8.39 6.62 -30.72
CA ILE A 144 -9.18 5.96 -31.76
C ILE A 144 -9.93 6.98 -32.64
N ASP A 145 -10.48 8.05 -32.06
CA ASP A 145 -11.21 9.07 -32.80
C ASP A 145 -10.30 9.89 -33.71
N ALA A 146 -9.11 10.27 -33.25
CA ALA A 146 -8.10 10.95 -34.05
C ALA A 146 -7.61 10.08 -35.21
N ALA A 147 -7.33 8.80 -34.95
CA ALA A 147 -6.96 7.83 -35.99
C ALA A 147 -8.10 7.67 -37.02
N ALA A 148 -9.36 7.63 -36.56
CA ALA A 148 -10.52 7.60 -37.44
C ALA A 148 -10.74 8.92 -38.21
N ALA A 149 -10.33 10.07 -37.67
CA ALA A 149 -10.56 11.39 -38.27
C ALA A 149 -9.55 11.76 -39.37
N VAL A 150 -8.28 11.38 -39.28
CA VAL A 150 -7.25 11.72 -40.28
C VAL A 150 -7.34 10.88 -41.56
N ASP A 151 -6.71 11.30 -42.66
CA ASP A 151 -6.69 10.54 -43.93
C ASP A 151 -5.64 9.42 -43.94
N LEU A 152 -4.50 9.68 -43.29
CA LEU A 152 -3.28 8.87 -43.33
C LEU A 152 -2.62 8.84 -41.96
N HIS A 153 -1.90 7.76 -41.64
CA HIS A 153 -1.03 7.72 -40.47
C HIS A 153 0.43 7.90 -40.87
N ALA A 154 1.11 8.83 -40.19
CA ALA A 154 2.52 9.15 -40.42
C ALA A 154 3.43 8.61 -39.31
N PHE A 155 4.59 8.10 -39.71
CA PHE A 155 5.61 7.53 -38.84
C PHE A 155 7.01 7.97 -39.32
N HIS A 156 7.95 8.03 -38.38
CA HIS A 156 9.38 8.08 -38.65
C HIS A 156 10.00 6.69 -38.38
N GLU A 157 10.83 6.19 -39.30
CA GLU A 157 11.52 4.89 -39.14
C GLU A 157 13.01 5.02 -39.55
N TYR A 158 13.88 5.09 -38.55
CA TYR A 158 15.34 5.23 -38.73
C TYR A 158 16.10 3.95 -38.37
N TYR A 159 17.06 3.56 -39.22
CA TYR A 159 18.07 2.55 -38.92
C TYR A 159 19.10 3.08 -37.92
N LYS A 160 19.56 2.23 -36.99
CA LYS A 160 20.52 2.57 -35.92
C LYS A 160 21.76 1.66 -35.98
N GLN A 161 22.96 2.22 -35.74
CA GLN A 161 24.20 1.45 -35.64
C GLN A 161 24.13 0.41 -34.50
N GLN A 162 23.45 0.76 -33.41
CA GLN A 162 23.12 -0.15 -32.31
C GLN A 162 21.60 -0.38 -32.32
N GLY A 163 21.18 -1.52 -32.86
CA GLY A 163 19.76 -1.91 -33.03
C GLY A 163 19.42 -2.33 -34.47
N GLY A 164 20.14 -1.81 -35.46
CA GLY A 164 19.98 -2.17 -36.87
C GLY A 164 18.59 -1.84 -37.41
N GLN A 165 17.88 -2.88 -37.85
CA GLN A 165 16.53 -2.80 -38.43
C GLN A 165 15.40 -2.85 -37.39
N ALA A 166 15.70 -2.84 -36.07
CA ALA A 166 14.71 -3.11 -35.01
C ALA A 166 13.55 -2.10 -34.92
N ASP A 167 13.71 -0.90 -35.48
CA ASP A 167 12.67 0.14 -35.53
C ASP A 167 11.90 0.18 -36.88
N TRP A 168 12.17 -0.73 -37.82
CA TRP A 168 11.44 -0.82 -39.09
C TRP A 168 10.08 -1.52 -38.92
N GLN A 169 9.14 -1.15 -39.79
CA GLN A 169 7.80 -1.76 -39.88
C GLN A 169 6.93 -1.62 -38.61
N ARG A 170 7.22 -0.65 -37.74
CA ARG A 170 6.50 -0.44 -36.46
C ARG A 170 5.05 -0.01 -36.66
N TYR A 171 4.73 0.60 -37.79
CA TYR A 171 3.33 0.83 -38.22
C TYR A 171 2.50 -0.46 -38.20
N ARG A 172 3.09 -1.64 -38.44
CA ARG A 172 2.40 -2.94 -38.41
C ARG A 172 1.83 -3.28 -37.03
N GLU A 173 2.35 -2.70 -35.95
CA GLU A 173 1.85 -2.91 -34.59
C GLU A 173 0.68 -1.96 -34.29
N PHE A 174 0.84 -0.67 -34.62
CA PHE A 174 -0.17 0.37 -34.48
C PHE A 174 -1.44 0.03 -35.28
N GLU A 175 -1.32 -0.22 -36.59
CA GLU A 175 -2.47 -0.56 -37.45
C GLU A 175 -3.15 -1.87 -37.03
N ARG A 176 -2.40 -2.84 -36.49
CA ARG A 176 -2.95 -4.13 -36.06
C ARG A 176 -3.77 -3.99 -34.78
N ALA A 177 -3.35 -3.12 -33.86
CA ALA A 177 -4.04 -2.82 -32.63
C ALA A 177 -5.28 -1.92 -32.83
N LEU A 178 -5.29 -1.06 -33.86
CA LEU A 178 -6.44 -0.24 -34.21
C LEU A 178 -7.67 -1.07 -34.68
N PRO A 179 -8.90 -0.62 -34.36
CA PRO A 179 -10.13 -1.19 -34.91
C PRO A 179 -10.27 -0.86 -36.40
N ALA A 180 -11.00 -1.70 -37.15
CA ALA A 180 -11.03 -1.65 -38.62
C ALA A 180 -11.52 -0.32 -39.24
N HIS A 181 -12.32 0.48 -38.51
CA HIS A 181 -12.77 1.80 -38.97
C HIS A 181 -11.72 2.92 -38.77
N ALA A 182 -10.76 2.72 -37.86
CA ALA A 182 -9.73 3.69 -37.53
C ALA A 182 -8.41 3.44 -38.27
N ARG A 183 -8.25 2.29 -38.93
CA ARG A 183 -7.09 1.97 -39.76
C ARG A 183 -7.03 2.86 -40.99
N LYS A 184 -5.82 3.30 -41.34
CA LYS A 184 -5.58 4.17 -42.50
C LYS A 184 -4.41 3.65 -43.34
N PRO A 185 -4.28 4.08 -44.61
CA PRO A 185 -3.04 3.88 -45.34
C PRO A 185 -1.90 4.61 -44.63
N VAL A 186 -0.70 4.07 -44.73
CA VAL A 186 0.48 4.51 -43.98
C VAL A 186 1.42 5.28 -44.90
N ILE A 187 2.01 6.35 -44.38
CA ILE A 187 3.17 7.02 -44.98
C ILE A 187 4.31 7.07 -43.96
N ILE A 188 5.53 6.73 -44.37
CA ILE A 188 6.70 6.94 -43.53
C ILE A 188 7.29 8.29 -43.93
N THR A 189 7.00 9.34 -43.16
CA THR A 189 7.24 10.71 -43.58
C THR A 189 8.68 11.14 -43.37
N GLU A 190 9.46 10.45 -42.53
CA GLU A 190 10.93 10.59 -42.43
C GLU A 190 11.57 9.21 -42.17
N ALA A 191 12.59 8.86 -42.93
CA ALA A 191 13.28 7.57 -42.83
C ALA A 191 14.77 7.72 -43.17
N GLY A 192 15.58 6.73 -42.81
CA GLY A 192 17.00 6.69 -43.18
C GLY A 192 17.87 6.04 -42.12
N TRP A 193 18.98 6.71 -41.75
CA TRP A 193 19.83 6.35 -40.62
C TRP A 193 19.78 7.48 -39.59
N ASP A 194 19.46 7.17 -38.34
CA ASP A 194 19.69 8.08 -37.20
C ASP A 194 20.03 7.27 -35.94
N ASP A 195 21.15 7.61 -35.30
CA ASP A 195 21.54 7.01 -34.02
C ASP A 195 21.07 7.81 -32.80
N ASN A 196 20.85 9.13 -32.91
CA ASN A 196 20.76 10.02 -31.74
C ASN A 196 20.13 11.42 -31.96
N GLY A 197 19.66 11.75 -33.17
CA GLY A 197 19.10 13.07 -33.49
C GLY A 197 20.14 14.20 -33.64
N ASP A 198 21.45 13.92 -33.67
CA ASP A 198 22.47 14.96 -33.88
C ASP A 198 22.60 15.31 -35.39
N PRO A 199 22.32 16.55 -35.82
CA PRO A 199 22.45 17.00 -37.22
C PRO A 199 23.83 16.77 -37.85
N ARG A 200 24.88 16.62 -37.03
CA ARG A 200 26.29 16.43 -37.46
C ARG A 200 26.81 15.01 -37.31
N THR A 201 26.20 14.17 -36.47
CA THR A 201 26.72 12.82 -36.17
C THR A 201 25.68 11.69 -36.17
N GLY A 202 24.38 11.98 -36.18
CA GLY A 202 23.31 10.97 -36.15
C GLY A 202 23.13 10.22 -37.47
N GLY A 203 23.33 10.91 -38.60
CA GLY A 203 23.09 10.37 -39.95
C GLY A 203 24.13 9.36 -40.46
N TYR A 204 23.93 8.86 -41.68
CA TYR A 204 24.75 7.79 -42.28
C TYR A 204 26.20 8.22 -42.60
N ARG A 205 26.42 9.51 -42.89
CA ARG A 205 27.70 10.00 -43.43
C ARG A 205 28.81 9.91 -42.39
N GLY A 206 29.92 9.29 -42.78
CA GLY A 206 31.04 8.99 -41.88
C GLY A 206 30.95 7.64 -41.17
N LYS A 207 29.80 6.94 -41.26
CA LYS A 207 29.60 5.58 -40.70
C LYS A 207 29.68 4.50 -41.77
N VAL A 208 29.08 4.79 -42.93
CA VAL A 208 29.03 3.91 -44.10
C VAL A 208 29.21 4.71 -45.39
N SER A 209 29.65 4.04 -46.46
CA SER A 209 29.67 4.60 -47.81
C SER A 209 28.25 4.73 -48.39
N GLU A 210 28.11 5.59 -49.40
CA GLU A 210 26.87 5.82 -50.15
C GLU A 210 26.29 4.52 -50.73
N GLN A 211 27.15 3.59 -51.18
CA GLN A 211 26.72 2.28 -51.68
C GLN A 211 26.19 1.39 -50.54
N GLN A 212 26.90 1.31 -49.42
CA GLN A 212 26.46 0.52 -48.26
C GLN A 212 25.14 1.03 -47.69
N TYR A 213 24.96 2.35 -47.62
CA TYR A 213 23.70 2.95 -47.20
C TYR A 213 22.57 2.68 -48.21
N LEU A 214 22.84 2.69 -49.52
CA LEU A 214 21.86 2.27 -50.52
C LEU A 214 21.45 0.79 -50.36
N GLU A 215 22.36 -0.12 -50.00
CA GLU A 215 21.98 -1.51 -49.73
C GLU A 215 21.11 -1.66 -48.46
N ILE A 216 21.25 -0.76 -47.46
CA ILE A 216 20.35 -0.68 -46.31
C ILE A 216 18.97 -0.14 -46.75
N LEU A 217 18.94 0.94 -47.56
CA LEU A 217 17.70 1.50 -48.08
C LEU A 217 16.93 0.50 -48.98
N LYS A 218 17.63 -0.34 -49.76
CA LYS A 218 17.03 -1.45 -50.52
C LYS A 218 16.39 -2.50 -49.63
N GLN A 219 17.06 -2.92 -48.55
CA GLN A 219 16.50 -3.85 -47.57
C GLN A 219 15.23 -3.27 -46.92
N TYR A 220 15.19 -1.94 -46.73
CA TYR A 220 14.02 -1.25 -46.24
C TYR A 220 12.89 -1.20 -47.30
N ASP A 221 13.21 -0.95 -48.57
CA ASP A 221 12.25 -0.98 -49.68
C ASP A 221 11.62 -2.38 -49.85
N ASP A 222 12.43 -3.43 -49.85
CA ASP A 222 11.98 -4.84 -49.86
C ASP A 222 11.14 -5.20 -48.61
N ALA A 223 11.35 -4.51 -47.49
CA ALA A 223 10.55 -4.63 -46.28
C ALA A 223 9.19 -3.92 -46.41
N LEU A 224 9.14 -2.72 -46.98
CA LEU A 224 7.90 -1.94 -47.17
C LEU A 224 7.02 -2.46 -48.32
N GLN A 225 7.61 -3.01 -49.38
CA GLN A 225 6.87 -3.59 -50.51
C GLN A 225 6.03 -4.82 -50.12
N GLN A 226 6.22 -5.37 -48.92
CA GLN A 226 5.38 -6.43 -48.34
C GLN A 226 4.00 -5.92 -47.85
N ASP A 227 3.85 -4.61 -47.64
CA ASP A 227 2.63 -3.99 -47.10
C ASP A 227 2.02 -3.02 -48.13
N PRO A 228 1.06 -3.45 -48.96
CA PRO A 228 0.48 -2.61 -50.02
C PRO A 228 -0.17 -1.31 -49.53
N TYR A 229 -0.56 -1.27 -48.25
CA TYR A 229 -1.17 -0.12 -47.57
C TYR A 229 -0.16 0.94 -47.10
N VAL A 230 1.15 0.66 -47.12
CA VAL A 230 2.19 1.70 -47.05
C VAL A 230 2.29 2.34 -48.42
N LEU A 231 2.02 3.63 -48.54
CA LEU A 231 2.04 4.33 -49.82
C LEU A 231 3.49 4.56 -50.29
N GLY A 232 4.36 4.96 -49.37
CA GLY A 232 5.80 5.15 -49.59
C GLY A 232 6.53 5.60 -48.32
N ALA A 233 7.84 5.68 -48.40
CA ALA A 233 8.74 6.13 -47.33
C ALA A 233 9.75 7.16 -47.83
N VAL A 234 9.94 8.21 -47.04
CA VAL A 234 10.61 9.43 -47.47
C VAL A 234 11.96 9.56 -46.77
N VAL A 235 13.06 9.44 -47.52
CA VAL A 235 14.41 9.47 -46.95
C VAL A 235 14.81 10.91 -46.60
N TYR A 236 15.23 11.10 -45.35
CA TYR A 236 15.71 12.37 -44.79
C TYR A 236 17.23 12.49 -44.97
N GLN A 237 17.77 13.51 -45.65
CA GLN A 237 17.10 14.54 -46.45
C GLN A 237 17.98 14.99 -47.63
N TRP A 238 17.42 15.72 -48.59
CA TRP A 238 18.16 16.24 -49.74
C TRP A 238 18.00 17.75 -49.89
N GLY A 239 19.11 18.49 -49.80
CA GLY A 239 19.15 19.94 -50.00
C GLY A 239 19.35 20.73 -48.71
N ASP A 240 20.56 20.66 -48.16
CA ASP A 240 21.06 21.19 -46.89
C ASP A 240 20.24 22.31 -46.22
N GLY A 241 19.59 21.93 -45.13
CA GLY A 241 18.96 22.82 -44.15
C GLY A 241 19.63 22.76 -42.75
N GLY A 242 20.89 22.34 -42.65
CA GLY A 242 21.64 22.30 -41.39
C GLY A 242 21.81 20.91 -40.74
N TRP A 243 21.48 19.82 -41.45
CA TRP A 243 21.68 18.42 -41.01
C TRP A 243 22.70 17.69 -41.91
N PRO A 244 23.99 18.11 -41.91
CA PRO A 244 24.98 17.63 -42.87
C PRO A 244 25.28 16.13 -42.83
N SER A 245 25.05 15.41 -41.72
CA SER A 245 25.27 13.94 -41.68
C SER A 245 24.19 13.13 -42.41
N PHE A 246 23.06 13.76 -42.76
CA PHE A 246 21.89 13.14 -43.40
C PHE A 246 21.75 13.49 -44.89
N GLU A 247 22.55 14.43 -45.38
CA GLU A 247 22.44 14.98 -46.73
C GLU A 247 22.65 13.93 -47.82
N LEU A 248 21.64 13.69 -48.65
CA LEU A 248 21.62 12.73 -49.75
C LEU A 248 22.35 13.21 -51.02
N ALA A 249 22.70 14.50 -51.16
CA ALA A 249 23.34 15.05 -52.36
C ALA A 249 24.57 14.27 -52.88
N PRO A 250 25.47 13.68 -52.04
CA PRO A 250 26.55 12.82 -52.51
C PRO A 250 26.05 11.55 -53.23
N MET A 251 24.90 11.01 -52.82
CA MET A 251 24.33 9.76 -53.34
C MET A 251 23.09 9.95 -54.21
N ILE A 252 22.56 11.17 -54.39
CA ILE A 252 21.21 11.37 -54.96
C ILE A 252 21.07 10.81 -56.38
N ASN A 253 22.15 10.81 -57.18
CA ASN A 253 22.14 10.17 -58.49
C ASN A 253 22.06 8.63 -58.40
N LEU A 254 22.71 8.02 -57.40
CA LEU A 254 22.69 6.59 -57.12
C LEU A 254 21.29 6.15 -56.61
N PHE A 255 20.73 6.91 -55.67
CA PHE A 255 19.38 6.73 -55.13
C PHE A 255 18.30 6.88 -56.21
N ALA A 256 18.34 7.97 -56.98
CA ALA A 256 17.40 8.21 -58.07
C ALA A 256 17.49 7.14 -59.17
N ALA A 257 18.69 6.65 -59.50
CA ALA A 257 18.86 5.56 -60.45
C ALA A 257 18.28 4.24 -59.92
N HIS A 258 18.39 3.95 -58.62
CA HIS A 258 17.74 2.79 -58.01
C HIS A 258 16.21 2.89 -58.09
N VAL A 259 15.60 3.99 -57.62
CA VAL A 259 14.14 4.18 -57.68
C VAL A 259 13.65 4.09 -59.14
N GLN A 260 14.33 4.77 -60.08
CA GLN A 260 14.02 4.67 -61.50
C GLN A 260 14.13 3.23 -62.03
N SER A 261 15.13 2.44 -61.62
CA SER A 261 15.31 1.06 -62.08
C SER A 261 14.18 0.11 -61.65
N THR A 262 13.40 0.47 -60.63
CA THR A 262 12.19 -0.27 -60.23
C THR A 262 10.94 0.07 -61.05
N GLY A 263 11.04 1.03 -61.97
CA GLY A 263 9.91 1.63 -62.70
C GLY A 263 9.45 2.98 -62.16
N GLY A 264 10.20 3.59 -61.22
CA GLY A 264 9.76 4.72 -60.41
C GLY A 264 8.91 4.28 -59.22
N GLY A 265 8.66 5.21 -58.29
CA GLY A 265 7.69 5.02 -57.21
C GLY A 265 6.29 5.42 -57.66
N HIS A 266 5.29 4.61 -57.35
CA HIS A 266 3.89 4.84 -57.73
C HIS A 266 2.98 4.74 -56.51
N VAL A 267 2.40 5.87 -56.11
CA VAL A 267 1.24 5.89 -55.20
C VAL A 267 -0.01 5.72 -56.07
N THR A 268 -0.86 4.74 -55.75
CA THR A 268 -2.09 4.52 -56.52
C THR A 268 -3.06 5.70 -56.33
N PRO A 269 -3.87 6.05 -57.35
CA PRO A 269 -5.00 6.95 -57.15
C PRO A 269 -5.94 6.44 -56.04
N LYS A 270 -6.57 7.35 -55.28
CA LYS A 270 -7.59 6.98 -54.27
C LYS A 270 -8.72 6.15 -54.94
N PRO A 271 -9.30 5.13 -54.26
CA PRO A 271 -9.09 4.76 -52.86
C PRO A 271 -7.77 3.99 -52.64
N TRP A 272 -7.09 4.33 -51.55
CA TRP A 272 -5.88 3.64 -51.12
C TRP A 272 -6.20 2.34 -50.37
N PRO A 273 -5.37 1.28 -50.49
CA PRO A 273 -5.57 0.03 -49.76
C PRO A 273 -5.41 0.23 -48.25
N LEU A 274 -6.27 -0.42 -47.46
CA LEU A 274 -6.24 -0.38 -46.00
C LEU A 274 -5.45 -1.56 -45.40
N PRO A 275 -4.89 -1.41 -44.18
CA PRO A 275 -4.19 -2.48 -43.47
C PRO A 275 -5.07 -3.71 -43.21
N SER A 276 -4.75 -4.82 -43.88
CA SER A 276 -5.43 -6.11 -43.77
C SER A 276 -4.44 -7.18 -43.32
N PHE A 277 -4.59 -7.65 -42.08
CA PHE A 277 -3.73 -8.67 -41.48
C PHE A 277 -4.36 -10.06 -41.62
N GLY A 278 -3.58 -11.04 -42.07
CA GLY A 278 -3.96 -12.46 -42.07
C GLY A 278 -4.09 -13.04 -40.66
N PRO A 279 -4.58 -14.28 -40.52
CA PRO A 279 -4.84 -14.85 -39.22
C PRO A 279 -3.56 -15.19 -38.44
N THR A 280 -3.61 -14.96 -37.14
CA THR A 280 -2.53 -15.24 -36.18
C THR A 280 -2.98 -16.25 -35.14
N PHE A 281 -2.08 -17.11 -34.68
CA PHE A 281 -2.26 -17.98 -33.52
C PHE A 281 -0.91 -18.20 -32.81
N SER A 282 -0.86 -17.93 -31.51
CA SER A 282 0.37 -18.00 -30.70
C SER A 282 0.09 -18.40 -29.26
N VAL A 283 1.14 -18.72 -28.50
CA VAL A 283 1.11 -18.96 -27.06
C VAL A 283 2.24 -18.18 -26.36
N ALA A 284 1.93 -17.57 -25.22
CA ALA A 284 2.89 -16.79 -24.43
C ALA A 284 2.74 -17.05 -22.91
N PRO A 285 3.82 -17.36 -22.17
CA PRO A 285 5.14 -17.74 -22.69
C PRO A 285 5.09 -19.08 -23.47
N GLN A 286 6.09 -19.34 -24.31
CA GLN A 286 6.19 -20.61 -25.06
C GLN A 286 6.64 -21.81 -24.22
N THR A 287 7.22 -21.54 -23.03
CA THR A 287 7.64 -22.56 -22.07
C THR A 287 7.09 -22.19 -20.69
N ILE A 288 6.51 -23.17 -19.99
CA ILE A 288 6.05 -23.06 -18.61
C ILE A 288 6.55 -24.25 -17.77
N THR A 289 6.47 -24.12 -16.45
CA THR A 289 6.48 -25.26 -15.53
C THR A 289 5.05 -25.76 -15.31
N ALA A 290 4.84 -27.07 -15.14
CA ALA A 290 3.52 -27.64 -14.90
C ALA A 290 2.85 -26.99 -13.67
N GLY A 291 1.65 -26.42 -13.85
CA GLY A 291 0.97 -25.63 -12.83
C GLY A 291 1.08 -24.10 -13.00
N GLN A 292 1.85 -23.62 -13.98
CA GLN A 292 1.81 -22.22 -14.43
C GLN A 292 0.82 -22.05 -15.60
N ASN A 293 0.31 -20.84 -15.80
CA ASN A 293 -0.52 -20.49 -16.96
C ASN A 293 0.36 -20.02 -18.14
N ALA A 294 -0.11 -20.29 -19.36
CA ALA A 294 0.25 -19.53 -20.55
C ALA A 294 -1.00 -19.12 -21.31
N THR A 295 -0.93 -18.02 -22.07
CA THR A 295 -2.07 -17.48 -22.82
C THR A 295 -1.94 -17.83 -24.29
N LEU A 296 -2.89 -18.62 -24.80
CA LEU A 296 -3.17 -18.72 -26.23
C LEU A 296 -3.81 -17.42 -26.72
N SER A 297 -3.35 -16.91 -27.85
CA SER A 297 -3.88 -15.70 -28.49
C SER A 297 -4.14 -15.95 -29.97
N TRP A 298 -5.30 -15.53 -30.47
CA TRP A 298 -5.62 -15.61 -31.90
C TRP A 298 -6.39 -14.40 -32.41
N SER A 299 -6.26 -14.16 -33.72
CA SER A 299 -7.05 -13.18 -34.46
C SER A 299 -7.16 -13.66 -35.90
N ALA A 300 -8.36 -13.72 -36.44
CA ALA A 300 -8.66 -14.22 -37.78
C ALA A 300 -9.81 -13.40 -38.38
N PRO A 301 -9.54 -12.16 -38.85
CA PRO A 301 -10.54 -11.36 -39.54
C PRO A 301 -11.06 -12.10 -40.79
N ASN A 302 -12.31 -11.81 -41.18
CA ASN A 302 -13.03 -12.43 -42.30
C ASN A 302 -13.29 -13.96 -42.17
N ALA A 303 -13.06 -14.54 -40.98
CA ALA A 303 -13.43 -15.92 -40.69
C ALA A 303 -14.94 -16.07 -40.43
N ARG A 304 -15.55 -17.08 -41.05
CA ARG A 304 -16.94 -17.51 -40.86
C ARG A 304 -17.12 -18.36 -39.61
N THR A 305 -16.14 -19.21 -39.30
CA THR A 305 -16.08 -20.03 -38.07
C THR A 305 -14.64 -20.33 -37.68
N LEU A 306 -14.30 -20.23 -36.38
CA LEU A 306 -13.03 -20.69 -35.80
C LEU A 306 -13.27 -21.86 -34.85
N LEU A 307 -12.42 -22.87 -34.92
CA LEU A 307 -12.40 -24.05 -34.06
C LEU A 307 -11.03 -24.17 -33.37
N LEU A 308 -10.95 -23.86 -32.08
CA LEU A 308 -9.78 -24.11 -31.24
C LEU A 308 -9.92 -25.49 -30.60
N ASP A 309 -9.06 -26.43 -30.98
CA ASP A 309 -9.11 -27.84 -30.60
C ASP A 309 -10.49 -28.48 -30.87
N GLY A 310 -11.14 -28.06 -31.96
CA GLY A 310 -12.49 -28.48 -32.33
C GLY A 310 -13.65 -27.74 -31.64
N GLN A 311 -13.36 -26.78 -30.74
CA GLN A 311 -14.37 -25.97 -30.05
C GLN A 311 -14.56 -24.60 -30.72
N ASN A 312 -15.80 -24.18 -30.95
CA ASN A 312 -16.11 -22.88 -31.53
C ASN A 312 -15.54 -21.73 -30.66
N VAL A 313 -14.80 -20.82 -31.28
CA VAL A 313 -14.31 -19.58 -30.67
C VAL A 313 -14.58 -18.35 -31.55
N SER A 314 -14.57 -17.17 -30.93
CA SER A 314 -14.70 -15.89 -31.61
C SER A 314 -13.57 -15.63 -32.62
N ALA A 315 -13.83 -14.80 -33.65
CA ALA A 315 -12.88 -14.50 -34.71
C ALA A 315 -11.52 -13.97 -34.19
N SER A 316 -11.51 -13.28 -33.05
CA SER A 316 -10.30 -13.04 -32.24
C SER A 316 -10.58 -13.35 -30.77
N GLY A 317 -9.53 -13.64 -30.00
CA GLY A 317 -9.67 -13.95 -28.58
C GLY A 317 -8.39 -14.45 -27.92
N THR A 318 -8.49 -14.67 -26.61
CA THR A 318 -7.41 -15.27 -25.80
C THR A 318 -7.94 -16.33 -24.82
N LYS A 319 -7.13 -17.36 -24.56
CA LYS A 319 -7.46 -18.48 -23.67
C LYS A 319 -6.22 -18.81 -22.82
N SER A 320 -6.28 -18.50 -21.53
CA SER A 320 -5.33 -19.06 -20.57
C SER A 320 -5.46 -20.58 -20.56
N VAL A 321 -4.32 -21.26 -20.57
CA VAL A 321 -4.21 -22.72 -20.52
C VAL A 321 -3.14 -23.10 -19.51
N LEU A 322 -3.39 -24.20 -18.78
CA LEU A 322 -2.55 -24.71 -17.71
C LEU A 322 -2.27 -26.21 -17.90
N PRO A 323 -1.69 -26.64 -19.04
CA PRO A 323 -1.43 -28.05 -19.27
C PRO A 323 -0.31 -28.59 -18.36
N ALA A 324 -0.44 -29.84 -17.93
CA ALA A 324 0.57 -30.53 -17.12
C ALA A 324 1.72 -31.16 -17.95
N GLN A 325 1.62 -31.13 -19.29
CA GLN A 325 2.56 -31.72 -20.23
C GLN A 325 2.64 -30.87 -21.51
N THR A 326 3.75 -30.94 -22.24
CA THR A 326 3.94 -30.22 -23.52
C THR A 326 2.76 -30.47 -24.46
N THR A 327 2.04 -29.41 -24.83
CA THR A 327 0.76 -29.49 -25.54
C THR A 327 0.79 -28.65 -26.80
N THR A 328 0.44 -29.26 -27.94
CA THR A 328 0.20 -28.56 -29.20
C THR A 328 -1.28 -28.25 -29.34
N TYR A 329 -1.62 -26.97 -29.44
CA TYR A 329 -2.98 -26.48 -29.68
C TYR A 329 -3.19 -26.25 -31.18
N THR A 330 -4.43 -26.39 -31.64
CA THR A 330 -4.79 -26.32 -33.07
C THR A 330 -5.96 -25.39 -33.30
N LEU A 331 -5.79 -24.38 -34.16
CA LEU A 331 -6.84 -23.44 -34.57
C LEU A 331 -7.22 -23.68 -36.04
N LYS A 332 -8.37 -24.30 -36.29
CA LYS A 332 -8.93 -24.46 -37.63
C LYS A 332 -9.89 -23.30 -37.95
N ILE A 333 -9.61 -22.61 -39.03
CA ILE A 333 -10.32 -21.44 -39.54
C ILE A 333 -11.10 -21.86 -40.78
N THR A 334 -12.34 -21.39 -40.91
CA THR A 334 -13.10 -21.41 -42.18
C THR A 334 -13.47 -19.98 -42.52
N PHE A 335 -13.17 -19.52 -43.73
CA PHE A 335 -13.44 -18.17 -44.19
C PHE A 335 -14.83 -18.01 -44.81
N ASN A 336 -15.23 -16.78 -45.09
CA ASN A 336 -16.53 -16.46 -45.69
C ASN A 336 -16.73 -17.05 -47.10
N ASP A 337 -15.65 -17.33 -47.83
CA ASP A 337 -15.64 -18.03 -49.13
C ASP A 337 -15.69 -19.58 -49.01
N ASN A 338 -15.72 -20.11 -47.79
CA ASN A 338 -15.63 -21.53 -47.42
C ASN A 338 -14.26 -22.20 -47.61
N THR A 339 -13.20 -21.44 -47.91
CA THR A 339 -11.83 -21.96 -47.77
C THR A 339 -11.49 -22.20 -46.30
N THR A 340 -10.54 -23.11 -46.03
CA THR A 340 -10.13 -23.44 -44.65
C THR A 340 -8.62 -23.40 -44.48
N GLN A 341 -8.17 -22.80 -43.38
CA GLN A 341 -6.76 -22.76 -42.95
C GLN A 341 -6.65 -23.41 -41.56
N THR A 342 -5.51 -24.02 -41.25
CA THR A 342 -5.23 -24.51 -39.89
C THR A 342 -3.90 -23.94 -39.42
N LEU A 343 -3.89 -23.38 -38.22
CA LEU A 343 -2.71 -22.91 -37.51
C LEU A 343 -2.49 -23.79 -36.27
N THR A 344 -1.24 -23.94 -35.83
CA THR A 344 -0.89 -24.65 -34.60
C THR A 344 0.08 -23.83 -33.76
N THR A 345 0.10 -24.07 -32.45
CA THR A 345 1.10 -23.49 -31.55
C THR A 345 1.39 -24.47 -30.41
N THR A 346 2.67 -24.61 -30.03
CA THR A 346 3.11 -25.60 -29.04
C THR A 346 3.58 -24.91 -27.79
N LEU A 347 3.03 -25.32 -26.66
CA LEU A 347 3.44 -24.89 -25.32
C LEU A 347 4.30 -25.99 -24.69
N THR A 348 5.59 -25.71 -24.48
CA THR A 348 6.50 -26.60 -23.76
C THR A 348 6.19 -26.56 -22.27
N VAL A 349 6.09 -27.73 -21.62
CA VAL A 349 5.86 -27.82 -20.17
C VAL A 349 6.96 -28.64 -19.50
N THR A 350 7.69 -28.00 -18.60
CA THR A 350 8.63 -28.64 -17.67
C THR A 350 7.85 -29.31 -16.53
N PRO A 351 7.92 -30.64 -16.33
CA PRO A 351 7.22 -31.30 -15.23
C PRO A 351 7.76 -30.90 -13.86
N VAL A 352 6.88 -30.76 -12.87
CA VAL A 352 7.29 -30.67 -11.45
C VAL A 352 7.55 -32.08 -10.92
N GLY A 353 8.71 -32.30 -10.32
CA GLY A 353 9.08 -33.54 -9.65
C GLY A 353 8.84 -33.50 -8.14
N ALA A 354 9.03 -34.65 -7.49
CA ALA A 354 9.08 -34.74 -6.02
C ALA A 354 10.52 -34.55 -5.50
N VAL A 355 10.67 -34.31 -4.20
CA VAL A 355 11.97 -34.47 -3.51
C VAL A 355 12.31 -35.96 -3.45
N GLN A 356 13.56 -36.33 -3.75
CA GLN A 356 13.99 -37.73 -3.84
C GLN A 356 15.36 -37.96 -3.21
N ILE A 357 15.50 -39.02 -2.40
CA ILE A 357 16.80 -39.64 -2.16
C ILE A 357 17.26 -40.28 -3.49
N LYS A 358 18.50 -40.02 -3.88
CA LYS A 358 19.15 -40.55 -5.10
C LYS A 358 20.21 -41.61 -4.79
N ASN A 359 20.81 -41.57 -3.60
CA ASN A 359 21.85 -42.49 -3.18
C ASN A 359 21.94 -42.56 -1.64
N VAL A 360 22.36 -43.70 -1.10
CA VAL A 360 22.61 -43.95 0.33
C VAL A 360 23.85 -44.85 0.45
N ALA A 361 24.75 -44.53 1.38
CA ALA A 361 25.90 -45.36 1.72
C ALA A 361 26.21 -45.34 3.22
N PHE A 362 26.58 -46.51 3.76
CA PHE A 362 27.05 -46.72 5.13
C PHE A 362 28.43 -47.38 5.10
N SER A 363 29.41 -46.89 5.88
CA SER A 363 30.77 -47.48 5.89
C SER A 363 31.58 -47.17 7.16
N PRO A 364 32.30 -48.14 7.75
CA PRO A 364 32.36 -49.57 7.40
C PRO A 364 31.18 -50.35 8.01
N THR A 365 30.94 -51.57 7.50
CA THR A 365 29.87 -52.46 7.97
C THR A 365 30.26 -53.34 9.17
N THR A 366 31.55 -53.39 9.51
CA THR A 366 32.08 -54.11 10.67
C THR A 366 32.99 -53.17 11.46
N LEU A 367 32.75 -53.06 12.77
CA LEU A 367 33.30 -52.07 13.68
C LEU A 367 33.72 -52.74 14.99
N ARG A 368 34.60 -52.09 15.76
CA ARG A 368 34.85 -52.39 17.17
C ARG A 368 34.05 -51.44 18.06
N SER A 369 33.89 -51.79 19.33
CA SER A 369 33.34 -50.85 20.33
C SER A 369 34.21 -49.58 20.40
N GLY A 370 33.64 -48.45 20.02
CA GLY A 370 34.29 -47.13 19.94
C GLY A 370 34.52 -46.58 18.51
N ASP A 371 34.31 -47.38 17.47
CA ASP A 371 34.53 -46.97 16.07
C ASP A 371 33.35 -46.17 15.48
N LEU A 372 33.61 -45.45 14.37
CA LEU A 372 32.65 -44.62 13.66
C LEU A 372 32.03 -45.32 12.43
N LEU A 373 30.71 -45.45 12.42
CA LEU A 373 29.90 -45.70 11.24
C LEU A 373 29.68 -44.39 10.48
N ASN A 374 30.24 -44.24 9.28
CA ASN A 374 30.01 -43.08 8.42
C ASN A 374 28.75 -43.28 7.56
N VAL A 375 28.06 -42.18 7.26
CA VAL A 375 26.80 -42.10 6.52
C VAL A 375 26.97 -41.09 5.38
N SER A 376 26.43 -41.38 4.20
CA SER A 376 26.35 -40.46 3.07
C SER A 376 25.03 -40.64 2.31
N VAL A 377 24.28 -39.56 2.10
CA VAL A 377 22.94 -39.58 1.46
C VAL A 377 22.85 -38.44 0.45
N THR A 378 22.48 -38.73 -0.79
CA THR A 378 22.24 -37.69 -1.82
C THR A 378 20.74 -37.42 -1.96
N VAL A 379 20.33 -36.17 -1.83
CA VAL A 379 18.94 -35.70 -1.97
C VAL A 379 18.85 -34.75 -3.17
N PHE A 380 17.84 -34.94 -4.02
CA PHE A 380 17.49 -34.09 -5.17
C PHE A 380 16.15 -33.39 -4.92
N ASN A 381 16.10 -32.08 -5.17
CA ASN A 381 14.86 -31.31 -5.15
C ASN A 381 14.23 -31.25 -6.55
N GLY A 382 13.23 -32.09 -6.83
CA GLY A 382 12.44 -31.99 -8.06
C GLY A 382 11.32 -30.94 -8.02
N THR A 383 11.04 -30.34 -6.86
CA THR A 383 9.87 -29.46 -6.65
C THR A 383 10.14 -28.01 -7.05
N THR A 384 9.11 -27.18 -7.03
CA THR A 384 9.19 -25.72 -7.24
C THR A 384 9.50 -24.93 -5.95
N GLU A 385 9.48 -25.54 -4.76
CA GLU A 385 9.84 -24.87 -3.51
C GLU A 385 11.34 -25.04 -3.18
N THR A 386 11.97 -24.02 -2.60
CA THR A 386 13.34 -24.15 -2.07
C THR A 386 13.27 -24.83 -0.71
N LEU A 387 13.87 -26.03 -0.59
CA LEU A 387 13.77 -26.86 0.62
C LEU A 387 14.54 -26.20 1.76
N GLN A 388 13.83 -25.59 2.70
CA GLN A 388 14.44 -25.02 3.89
C GLN A 388 15.00 -26.14 4.77
N THR A 389 16.23 -25.99 5.25
CA THR A 389 16.93 -27.00 6.06
C THR A 389 17.26 -26.46 7.44
N GLN A 390 17.52 -27.36 8.38
CA GLN A 390 17.94 -27.05 9.74
C GLN A 390 19.10 -27.96 10.19
N GLY A 391 19.72 -27.64 11.33
CA GLY A 391 20.82 -28.44 11.89
C GLY A 391 20.41 -29.84 12.43
N PRO A 392 21.38 -30.72 12.68
CA PRO A 392 22.82 -30.52 12.46
C PRO A 392 23.21 -30.52 10.97
N ASN A 393 24.24 -29.77 10.62
CA ASN A 393 24.75 -29.72 9.25
C ASN A 393 25.55 -30.98 8.88
N PRO A 394 25.77 -31.24 7.57
CA PRO A 394 26.64 -32.33 7.11
C PRO A 394 28.00 -32.34 7.82
N GLY A 395 28.50 -33.53 8.13
CA GLY A 395 29.74 -33.78 8.88
C GLY A 395 29.57 -33.92 10.39
N PHE A 396 28.36 -33.71 10.95
CA PHE A 396 28.13 -33.89 12.39
C PHE A 396 28.25 -35.37 12.82
N VAL A 397 28.78 -35.62 14.02
CA VAL A 397 29.04 -36.94 14.58
C VAL A 397 28.22 -37.17 15.86
N TYR A 398 27.48 -38.28 15.89
CA TYR A 398 26.71 -38.77 17.03
C TYR A 398 27.48 -39.86 17.80
N GLU A 399 27.15 -40.04 19.08
CA GLU A 399 27.51 -41.22 19.86
C GLU A 399 26.31 -42.19 19.93
N GLU A 400 26.53 -43.50 20.09
CA GLU A 400 25.41 -44.46 20.19
C GLU A 400 24.51 -44.15 21.40
N GLY A 401 23.20 -44.07 21.15
CA GLY A 401 22.20 -43.64 22.12
C GLY A 401 21.89 -42.14 22.07
N ASP A 402 22.66 -41.34 21.32
CA ASP A 402 22.26 -39.98 21.01
C ASP A 402 21.03 -39.93 20.10
N THR A 403 20.34 -38.80 20.16
CA THR A 403 19.38 -38.36 19.14
C THR A 403 19.72 -36.94 18.72
N PHE A 404 19.21 -36.46 17.58
CA PHE A 404 19.34 -35.05 17.22
C PHE A 404 18.79 -34.13 18.33
N LYS A 405 17.77 -34.58 19.08
CA LYS A 405 17.20 -33.87 20.24
C LYS A 405 18.15 -33.86 21.45
N SER A 406 18.83 -34.97 21.78
CA SER A 406 19.85 -34.99 22.86
C SER A 406 21.07 -34.14 22.53
N ARG A 407 21.35 -33.93 21.24
CA ARG A 407 22.40 -33.02 20.73
C ARG A 407 21.94 -31.58 20.54
N GLY A 408 20.76 -31.22 21.06
CA GLY A 408 20.28 -29.83 21.14
C GLY A 408 19.61 -29.29 19.88
N TYR A 409 19.38 -30.12 18.86
CA TYR A 409 18.68 -29.70 17.64
C TYR A 409 17.17 -29.89 17.82
N ALA A 410 16.41 -28.81 17.67
CA ALA A 410 14.94 -28.85 17.67
C ALA A 410 14.38 -29.47 16.36
N GLU A 411 13.05 -29.61 16.30
CA GLU A 411 12.31 -29.81 15.05
C GLU A 411 11.73 -28.46 14.64
N VAL A 412 12.20 -27.92 13.52
CA VAL A 412 11.66 -26.71 12.90
C VAL A 412 10.59 -27.16 11.91
N ARG A 413 9.32 -26.88 12.20
CA ARG A 413 8.20 -27.24 11.33
C ARG A 413 8.46 -26.83 9.88
N ASN A 414 8.14 -27.71 8.93
CA ASN A 414 8.32 -27.52 7.49
C ASN A 414 9.79 -27.57 6.98
N ALA A 415 10.80 -27.72 7.84
CA ALA A 415 12.19 -27.90 7.41
C ALA A 415 12.47 -29.35 6.96
N PHE A 416 13.51 -29.55 6.15
CA PHE A 416 13.87 -30.83 5.55
C PHE A 416 15.17 -31.40 6.16
N ARG A 417 15.16 -32.70 6.46
CA ARG A 417 16.34 -33.46 6.93
C ARG A 417 16.34 -34.90 6.41
N VAL A 418 17.54 -35.49 6.32
CA VAL A 418 17.71 -36.95 6.22
C VAL A 418 17.85 -37.52 7.63
N GLY A 419 17.32 -38.72 7.85
CA GLY A 419 17.34 -39.40 9.15
C GLY A 419 17.70 -40.87 9.04
N ILE A 420 18.33 -41.43 10.06
CA ILE A 420 18.75 -42.83 10.14
C ILE A 420 18.05 -43.51 11.32
N GLU A 421 17.43 -44.66 11.06
CA GLU A 421 16.80 -45.55 12.05
C GLU A 421 17.46 -46.94 12.02
N THR A 422 17.22 -47.74 13.06
CA THR A 422 17.81 -49.05 13.30
C THR A 422 16.74 -50.09 13.68
N GLU A 423 16.97 -51.37 13.37
CA GLU A 423 16.00 -52.43 13.73
C GLU A 423 15.93 -52.75 15.24
N ALA A 424 16.78 -52.13 16.06
CA ALA A 424 16.64 -52.18 17.51
C ALA A 424 15.52 -51.26 18.03
N GLY A 425 15.11 -50.26 17.24
CA GLY A 425 14.11 -49.26 17.58
C GLY A 425 14.53 -48.28 18.69
N GLY A 426 13.69 -47.28 18.91
CA GLY A 426 13.85 -46.28 19.96
C GLY A 426 12.55 -45.54 20.28
N ALA A 427 12.58 -44.67 21.28
CA ALA A 427 11.44 -43.82 21.65
C ALA A 427 11.27 -42.57 20.75
N LEU A 428 12.15 -42.42 19.75
CA LEU A 428 12.12 -41.34 18.76
C LEU A 428 12.55 -41.90 17.40
N ASP A 429 11.64 -41.78 16.44
CA ASP A 429 11.75 -42.21 15.04
C ASP A 429 12.93 -41.51 14.32
N HIS A 430 13.81 -42.28 13.70
CA HIS A 430 15.06 -41.86 13.06
C HIS A 430 15.89 -40.94 13.98
N PRO A 431 16.49 -41.49 15.05
CA PRO A 431 17.14 -40.71 16.10
C PRO A 431 18.31 -39.85 15.59
N TYR A 432 19.07 -40.33 14.61
CA TYR A 432 20.21 -39.60 14.04
C TYR A 432 19.76 -38.86 12.78
N ARG A 433 19.75 -37.52 12.78
CA ARG A 433 19.33 -36.72 11.61
C ARG A 433 20.37 -35.68 11.20
N TRP A 434 20.39 -35.31 9.93
CA TRP A 434 21.21 -34.24 9.37
C TRP A 434 20.42 -33.39 8.37
N GLY A 435 20.72 -32.10 8.31
CA GLY A 435 20.21 -31.18 7.30
C GLY A 435 20.95 -31.25 5.97
N LEU A 436 20.37 -30.59 4.98
CA LEU A 436 20.91 -30.42 3.61
C LEU A 436 22.12 -29.46 3.56
N GLY A 437 22.52 -28.88 4.70
CA GLY A 437 23.62 -27.92 4.85
C GLY A 437 23.23 -26.47 4.51
N ALA A 438 22.61 -26.27 3.36
CA ALA A 438 22.00 -25.01 2.92
C ALA A 438 20.62 -25.26 2.30
N PRO A 439 19.73 -24.25 2.19
CA PRO A 439 18.43 -24.43 1.55
C PRO A 439 18.56 -24.89 0.09
N LEU A 440 17.91 -26.00 -0.27
CA LEU A 440 18.14 -26.67 -1.56
C LEU A 440 17.16 -26.16 -2.62
N ALA A 441 17.65 -25.39 -3.59
CA ALA A 441 16.85 -24.79 -4.65
C ALA A 441 16.23 -25.85 -5.60
N PRO A 442 15.13 -25.51 -6.30
CA PRO A 442 14.57 -26.34 -7.38
C PRO A 442 15.62 -26.84 -8.37
N GLY A 443 15.55 -28.13 -8.73
CA GLY A 443 16.46 -28.79 -9.67
C GLY A 443 17.86 -29.13 -9.13
N GLN A 444 18.20 -28.77 -7.89
CA GLN A 444 19.52 -29.05 -7.32
C GLN A 444 19.58 -30.38 -6.54
N SER A 445 20.80 -30.89 -6.36
CA SER A 445 21.11 -32.02 -5.48
C SER A 445 22.12 -31.60 -4.40
N ALA A 446 21.98 -32.13 -3.19
CA ALA A 446 22.96 -32.05 -2.11
C ALA A 446 23.36 -33.47 -1.64
N THR A 447 24.61 -33.65 -1.22
CA THR A 447 25.07 -34.87 -0.54
C THR A 447 25.36 -34.56 0.92
N ILE A 448 24.63 -35.22 1.81
CA ILE A 448 24.65 -35.04 3.25
C ILE A 448 25.49 -36.17 3.84
N THR A 449 26.53 -35.82 4.59
CA THR A 449 27.43 -36.77 5.26
C THR A 449 27.31 -36.66 6.78
N GLY A 450 27.76 -37.69 7.50
CA GLY A 450 27.82 -37.70 8.96
C GLY A 450 28.38 -39.01 9.51
N ALA A 451 28.43 -39.17 10.83
CA ALA A 451 28.83 -40.44 11.45
C ALA A 451 28.16 -40.72 12.81
N ILE A 452 28.22 -41.97 13.27
CA ILE A 452 27.69 -42.46 14.56
C ILE A 452 28.74 -43.37 15.22
N ARG A 453 29.08 -43.15 16.50
CA ARG A 453 30.04 -43.99 17.25
C ARG A 453 29.37 -45.13 17.99
N LEU A 454 29.56 -46.37 17.54
CA LEU A 454 28.92 -47.55 18.14
C LEU A 454 29.79 -48.20 19.22
N LYS A 455 29.17 -48.62 20.34
CA LYS A 455 29.86 -49.11 21.55
C LYS A 455 29.34 -50.45 22.05
N THR A 456 28.05 -50.71 21.87
CA THR A 456 27.33 -51.90 22.33
C THR A 456 27.63 -53.08 21.44
N GLY A 457 27.91 -54.26 22.00
CA GLY A 457 28.14 -55.49 21.24
C GLY A 457 26.89 -56.05 20.59
N ARG A 458 26.64 -55.73 19.32
CA ARG A 458 25.48 -56.19 18.55
C ARG A 458 25.73 -56.14 17.05
N ALA A 459 24.93 -56.90 16.29
CA ALA A 459 24.86 -56.82 14.84
C ALA A 459 23.40 -56.52 14.44
N ILE A 460 23.14 -55.36 13.84
CA ILE A 460 21.78 -54.87 13.53
C ILE A 460 21.73 -54.05 12.23
N LYS A 461 20.56 -53.98 11.59
CA LYS A 461 20.26 -53.13 10.42
C LYS A 461 20.10 -51.65 10.77
N TYR A 462 20.51 -50.81 9.82
CA TYR A 462 20.33 -49.35 9.75
C TYR A 462 19.71 -48.98 8.39
N TRP A 463 18.87 -47.94 8.30
CA TRP A 463 18.33 -47.44 7.02
C TRP A 463 18.07 -45.92 7.06
N THR A 464 17.84 -45.33 5.88
CA THR A 464 17.62 -43.88 5.70
C THR A 464 16.16 -43.52 5.40
N GLY A 465 15.70 -42.42 5.97
CA GLY A 465 14.50 -41.69 5.54
C GLY A 465 14.77 -40.22 5.22
N LEU A 466 13.79 -39.57 4.60
CA LEU A 466 13.73 -38.13 4.30
C LEU A 466 12.46 -37.54 4.91
N VAL A 467 12.60 -36.59 5.84
CA VAL A 467 11.49 -35.98 6.58
C VAL A 467 11.30 -34.51 6.19
N ARG A 468 10.03 -34.11 6.05
CA ARG A 468 9.56 -32.73 6.15
C ARG A 468 9.01 -32.56 7.56
N GLU A 469 9.77 -31.88 8.41
CA GLU A 469 9.64 -31.88 9.87
C GLU A 469 8.25 -31.42 10.34
N GLN A 470 7.64 -32.23 11.21
CA GLN A 470 6.25 -32.07 11.69
C GLN A 470 5.18 -32.04 10.59
N ILE A 471 5.47 -32.53 9.38
CA ILE A 471 4.51 -32.67 8.27
C ILE A 471 4.40 -34.14 7.84
N ALA A 472 5.48 -34.75 7.33
CA ALA A 472 5.49 -36.13 6.83
C ALA A 472 6.91 -36.68 6.65
N TRP A 473 7.05 -38.01 6.76
CA TRP A 473 8.11 -38.72 6.04
C TRP A 473 7.75 -38.77 4.56
N LEU A 474 8.67 -38.31 3.70
CA LEU A 474 8.49 -38.32 2.25
C LEU A 474 9.03 -39.62 1.64
N GLN A 475 10.07 -40.20 2.26
CA GLN A 475 10.67 -41.49 1.93
C GLN A 475 11.23 -42.13 3.21
N ASP A 476 11.21 -43.46 3.31
CA ASP A 476 11.78 -44.25 4.41
C ASP A 476 12.33 -45.59 3.88
N GLN A 477 13.08 -46.33 4.69
CA GLN A 477 13.69 -47.64 4.41
C GLN A 477 14.62 -47.66 3.18
N GLN A 478 15.26 -46.52 2.91
CA GLN A 478 16.20 -46.37 1.80
C GLN A 478 17.61 -46.84 2.21
N GLY A 479 18.22 -47.70 1.40
CA GLY A 479 19.62 -48.14 1.56
C GLY A 479 19.91 -49.02 2.79
N THR A 480 18.94 -49.81 3.24
CA THR A 480 19.04 -50.66 4.45
C THR A 480 20.27 -51.57 4.47
N GLN A 481 21.09 -51.49 5.52
CA GLN A 481 22.38 -52.18 5.66
C GLN A 481 22.61 -52.71 7.09
N THR A 482 23.11 -53.94 7.24
CA THR A 482 23.52 -54.53 8.54
C THR A 482 24.92 -54.08 8.96
N ILE A 483 25.11 -53.75 10.24
CA ILE A 483 26.34 -53.25 10.86
C ILE A 483 26.68 -54.05 12.13
N THR A 484 27.96 -54.36 12.42
CA THR A 484 28.41 -55.28 13.50
C THR A 484 29.44 -54.70 14.49
N VAL A 485 29.31 -54.97 15.81
CA VAL A 485 30.07 -54.39 16.95
C VAL A 485 30.20 -55.41 18.14
N THR A 486 31.10 -55.23 19.14
CA THR A 486 31.40 -56.23 20.23
C THR A 486 31.65 -55.67 21.69
N GLY A 487 30.87 -56.08 22.72
CA GLY A 487 31.06 -55.80 24.19
C GLY A 487 29.82 -55.48 25.10
N GLY A 488 29.84 -55.73 26.44
CA GLY A 488 28.81 -55.27 27.45
C GLY A 488 28.74 -56.03 28.82
N LEU A 489 28.28 -55.39 29.95
CA LEU A 489 28.07 -55.94 31.33
C LEU A 489 27.04 -55.14 32.24
N SER A 490 26.94 -55.40 33.57
CA SER A 490 25.91 -54.95 34.58
C SER A 490 26.55 -54.52 35.96
N GLY A 491 25.95 -53.97 37.06
CA GLY A 491 24.56 -53.80 37.56
C GLY A 491 24.37 -52.73 38.70
N ILE A 492 23.37 -52.81 39.62
CA ILE A 492 22.69 -51.58 40.19
C ILE A 492 22.51 -51.32 41.73
N VAL A 493 22.20 -50.05 42.07
CA VAL A 493 21.78 -49.43 43.35
C VAL A 493 20.44 -48.66 43.11
N GLU A 494 19.60 -48.37 44.14
CA GLU A 494 18.22 -47.87 43.92
C GLU A 494 17.73 -46.67 44.78
N ILE A 495 16.79 -45.88 44.24
CA ILE A 495 15.88 -44.95 44.92
C ILE A 495 14.60 -45.71 45.32
N THR A 496 14.05 -45.44 46.50
CA THR A 496 12.85 -46.14 47.02
C THR A 496 11.67 -45.22 47.36
N ASN A 497 11.86 -43.90 47.47
CA ASN A 497 10.78 -42.93 47.68
C ASN A 497 11.16 -41.53 47.19
N VAL A 498 10.17 -40.74 46.76
CA VAL A 498 10.30 -39.34 46.33
C VAL A 498 9.05 -38.55 46.73
N SER A 499 9.23 -37.33 47.23
CA SER A 499 8.16 -36.35 47.48
C SER A 499 8.62 -34.94 47.13
N LEU A 500 7.77 -34.21 46.40
CA LEU A 500 7.97 -32.83 45.92
C LEU A 500 6.72 -32.02 46.24
N THR A 501 6.80 -31.05 47.16
CA THR A 501 5.60 -30.35 47.68
C THR A 501 5.82 -28.86 47.98
N PRO A 502 4.81 -27.99 47.76
CA PRO A 502 3.51 -28.25 47.13
C PRO A 502 3.60 -28.32 45.60
N THR A 503 2.57 -28.87 44.94
CA THR A 503 2.53 -29.03 43.47
C THR A 503 2.09 -27.78 42.70
N THR A 504 1.65 -26.74 43.41
CA THR A 504 1.41 -25.40 42.87
C THR A 504 2.04 -24.37 43.82
N VAL A 505 2.76 -23.40 43.26
CA VAL A 505 3.52 -22.37 43.97
C VAL A 505 3.39 -21.03 43.23
N ASN A 506 3.60 -19.90 43.91
CA ASN A 506 3.76 -18.60 43.27
C ASN A 506 5.23 -18.39 42.89
N ALA A 507 5.50 -17.44 41.99
CA ALA A 507 6.85 -16.97 41.75
C ALA A 507 7.50 -16.45 43.05
N ASN A 508 8.67 -17.03 43.39
CA ASN A 508 9.51 -16.84 44.59
C ASN A 508 9.17 -17.69 45.83
N ASP A 509 8.21 -18.62 45.75
CA ASP A 509 7.93 -19.61 46.81
C ASP A 509 8.92 -20.79 46.80
N MET A 510 8.91 -21.60 47.87
CA MET A 510 9.75 -22.78 48.03
C MET A 510 9.04 -24.07 47.62
N LEU A 511 9.70 -24.88 46.77
CA LEU A 511 9.40 -26.30 46.58
C LEU A 511 10.27 -27.13 47.55
N ASN A 512 9.64 -27.92 48.41
CA ASN A 512 10.32 -28.84 49.34
C ASN A 512 10.55 -30.21 48.69
N VAL A 513 11.70 -30.82 49.00
CA VAL A 513 12.19 -32.07 48.41
C VAL A 513 12.49 -33.10 49.50
N SER A 514 12.05 -34.34 49.32
CA SER A 514 12.42 -35.49 50.18
C SER A 514 12.58 -36.76 49.34
N ILE A 515 13.73 -37.44 49.46
CA ILE A 515 14.13 -38.57 48.61
C ILE A 515 14.71 -39.69 49.50
N THR A 516 14.38 -40.96 49.26
CA THR A 516 14.99 -42.11 49.97
C THR A 516 15.79 -42.99 49.02
N VAL A 517 17.01 -43.36 49.40
CA VAL A 517 17.96 -44.20 48.65
C VAL A 517 18.31 -45.45 49.43
N LYS A 518 18.49 -46.59 48.75
CA LYS A 518 18.85 -47.90 49.32
C LYS A 518 20.05 -48.51 48.60
N ASN A 519 20.99 -49.07 49.35
CA ASN A 519 22.16 -49.75 48.79
C ASN A 519 21.90 -51.24 48.52
N GLY A 520 21.77 -51.60 47.23
CA GLY A 520 21.62 -52.98 46.77
C GLY A 520 22.92 -53.73 46.42
N THR A 521 24.10 -53.10 46.54
CA THR A 521 25.39 -53.69 46.16
C THR A 521 26.22 -54.14 47.37
N ALA A 522 27.28 -54.89 47.12
CA ALA A 522 28.23 -55.32 48.14
C ALA A 522 29.21 -54.23 48.60
N GLU A 523 29.32 -53.11 47.86
CA GLU A 523 30.17 -51.96 48.22
C GLU A 523 29.45 -51.05 49.22
N THR A 524 30.18 -50.42 50.16
CA THR A 524 29.66 -49.26 50.91
C THR A 524 29.72 -48.02 50.03
N LEU A 525 28.63 -47.24 49.97
CA LEU A 525 28.55 -46.08 49.08
C LEU A 525 29.21 -44.86 49.75
N PRO A 526 30.38 -44.36 49.29
CA PRO A 526 30.90 -43.07 49.74
C PRO A 526 29.95 -41.95 49.30
N THR A 527 29.84 -40.85 50.06
CA THR A 527 29.00 -39.70 49.70
C THR A 527 29.73 -38.38 49.98
N GLN A 528 29.15 -37.27 49.53
CA GLN A 528 29.74 -35.93 49.56
C GLN A 528 28.66 -34.84 49.62
N GLY A 529 29.05 -33.62 49.99
CA GLY A 529 28.12 -32.49 50.13
C GLY A 529 27.49 -31.97 48.82
N PRO A 530 26.47 -31.08 48.94
CA PRO A 530 25.92 -30.57 50.20
C PRO A 530 25.08 -31.62 50.95
N ASN A 531 24.98 -31.47 52.26
CA ASN A 531 24.25 -32.42 53.11
C ASN A 531 22.72 -32.20 53.02
N PRO A 532 21.91 -33.19 53.46
CA PRO A 532 20.46 -33.01 53.62
C PRO A 532 20.09 -31.74 54.39
N GLY A 533 19.02 -31.07 53.95
CA GLY A 533 18.55 -29.78 54.47
C GLY A 533 19.08 -28.55 53.74
N PHE A 534 20.02 -28.70 52.79
CA PHE A 534 20.49 -27.58 51.97
C PHE A 534 19.39 -27.05 51.03
N ALA A 535 19.31 -25.72 50.88
CA ALA A 535 18.32 -25.04 50.03
C ALA A 535 19.00 -24.30 48.87
N TYR A 536 18.35 -24.35 47.71
CA TYR A 536 18.79 -23.71 46.47
C TYR A 536 17.84 -22.60 46.01
N GLU A 537 18.37 -21.63 45.29
CA GLU A 537 17.58 -20.67 44.52
C GLU A 537 17.44 -21.15 43.06
N GLU A 538 16.32 -20.90 42.38
CA GLU A 538 16.23 -21.22 40.94
C GLU A 538 17.29 -20.42 40.16
N GLY A 539 18.11 -21.15 39.40
CA GLY A 539 19.33 -20.65 38.75
C GLY A 539 20.61 -21.21 39.38
N ASP A 540 20.56 -21.73 40.62
CA ASP A 540 21.69 -22.37 41.26
C ASP A 540 22.04 -23.74 40.65
N THR A 541 23.30 -24.14 40.85
CA THR A 541 23.78 -25.51 40.71
C THR A 541 24.61 -25.87 41.93
N PHE A 542 24.79 -27.16 42.22
CA PHE A 542 25.71 -27.56 43.30
C PHE A 542 27.13 -26.98 43.09
N ARG A 543 27.60 -26.82 41.84
CA ARG A 543 28.88 -26.18 41.53
C ARG A 543 28.89 -24.67 41.82
N SER A 544 27.85 -23.92 41.46
CA SER A 544 27.77 -22.48 41.77
C SER A 544 27.64 -22.22 43.28
N ARG A 545 27.17 -23.21 44.05
CA ARG A 545 27.19 -23.19 45.53
C ARG A 545 28.48 -23.74 46.16
N GLY A 546 29.53 -23.94 45.36
CA GLY A 546 30.88 -24.28 45.84
C GLY A 546 31.18 -25.78 46.03
N PHE A 547 30.25 -26.67 45.69
CA PHE A 547 30.46 -28.12 45.82
C PHE A 547 31.05 -28.72 44.54
N THR A 548 32.12 -29.50 44.67
CA THR A 548 32.80 -30.18 43.56
C THR A 548 32.34 -31.64 43.44
N GLU A 549 32.63 -32.32 42.32
CA GLU A 549 32.39 -33.77 42.19
C GLU A 549 33.63 -34.60 42.57
N THR A 550 33.54 -35.32 43.69
CA THR A 550 34.47 -36.38 44.09
C THR A 550 34.11 -37.67 43.34
N GLN A 551 35.02 -38.16 42.50
CA GLN A 551 34.78 -39.34 41.66
C GLN A 551 34.39 -40.55 42.51
N GLY A 552 33.35 -41.28 42.08
CA GLY A 552 32.86 -42.48 42.74
C GLY A 552 31.95 -42.25 43.95
N SER A 553 31.79 -41.01 44.44
CA SER A 553 30.84 -40.67 45.51
C SER A 553 29.40 -40.62 45.02
N TYR A 554 28.44 -40.89 45.90
CA TYR A 554 27.02 -41.00 45.58
C TYR A 554 26.25 -39.77 46.02
N ARG A 555 25.37 -39.24 45.16
CA ARG A 555 24.43 -38.15 45.44
C ARG A 555 23.08 -38.38 44.76
N VAL A 556 22.03 -37.77 45.30
CA VAL A 556 20.75 -37.58 44.59
C VAL A 556 20.67 -36.18 44.02
N GLY A 557 19.85 -35.98 42.99
CA GLY A 557 19.60 -34.66 42.43
C GLY A 557 18.20 -34.51 41.84
N ILE A 558 17.86 -33.27 41.49
CA ILE A 558 16.60 -32.88 40.82
C ILE A 558 16.89 -32.33 39.42
N ASP A 559 16.17 -32.83 38.44
CA ASP A 559 16.09 -32.32 37.06
C ASP A 559 14.63 -32.03 36.67
N PHE A 560 14.39 -31.35 35.55
CA PHE A 560 13.09 -30.82 35.14
C PHE A 560 12.99 -30.50 33.64
N ASP A 561 11.76 -30.45 33.11
CA ASP A 561 11.55 -30.10 31.70
C ASP A 561 12.07 -28.69 31.39
N GLY A 562 12.81 -28.54 30.29
CA GLY A 562 13.40 -27.25 29.93
C GLY A 562 14.61 -26.85 30.79
N ARG A 563 15.37 -27.82 31.33
CA ARG A 563 16.69 -27.58 31.93
C ARG A 563 17.70 -26.89 31.00
N SER A 564 17.47 -26.77 29.68
CA SER A 564 18.44 -26.28 28.68
C SER A 564 19.19 -24.97 28.97
N LEU A 565 18.73 -24.13 29.91
CA LEU A 565 19.46 -22.97 30.44
C LEU A 565 20.62 -23.33 31.40
N PHE A 566 20.71 -24.57 31.87
CA PHE A 566 21.72 -25.09 32.78
C PHE A 566 22.63 -26.11 32.04
N THR A 567 23.92 -25.80 31.97
CA THR A 567 24.95 -26.69 31.40
C THR A 567 25.29 -27.90 32.29
N ILE A 568 24.67 -28.00 33.47
CA ILE A 568 24.90 -29.03 34.48
C ILE A 568 23.64 -29.87 34.63
N ASP A 569 23.80 -31.17 34.44
CA ASP A 569 22.78 -32.20 34.63
C ASP A 569 22.36 -32.32 36.10
N HIS A 570 21.05 -32.47 36.37
CA HIS A 570 20.45 -32.45 37.71
C HIS A 570 21.09 -31.35 38.61
N PRO A 571 20.81 -30.05 38.37
CA PRO A 571 21.60 -28.95 38.92
C PRO A 571 21.57 -28.88 40.45
N TYR A 572 20.43 -29.19 41.06
CA TYR A 572 20.25 -29.22 42.51
C TYR A 572 20.58 -30.64 43.01
N ARG A 573 21.62 -30.82 43.84
CA ARG A 573 22.07 -32.14 44.32
C ARG A 573 22.34 -32.17 45.81
N TRP A 574 22.19 -33.33 46.43
CA TRP A 574 22.45 -33.56 47.85
C TRP A 574 23.14 -34.91 48.08
N GLY A 575 24.01 -34.97 49.08
CA GLY A 575 24.60 -36.21 49.58
C GLY A 575 23.65 -37.02 50.46
N LEU A 576 24.04 -38.28 50.70
CA LEU A 576 23.33 -39.22 51.56
C LEU A 576 23.50 -38.91 53.07
N GLY A 577 24.11 -37.77 53.42
CA GLY A 577 24.47 -37.36 54.78
C GLY A 577 25.72 -38.05 55.32
N ALA A 578 25.81 -39.37 55.18
CA ALA A 578 26.96 -40.20 55.54
C ALA A 578 27.13 -41.37 54.55
N PRO A 579 28.30 -42.03 54.49
CA PRO A 579 28.49 -43.21 53.65
C PRO A 579 27.49 -44.33 53.98
N LEU A 580 26.86 -44.91 52.95
CA LEU A 580 25.73 -45.84 53.11
C LEU A 580 26.18 -47.29 52.96
N ALA A 581 26.17 -48.07 54.05
CA ALA A 581 26.62 -49.46 54.02
C ALA A 581 25.67 -50.37 53.21
N SER A 582 26.13 -51.57 52.85
CA SER A 582 25.31 -52.54 52.10
C SER A 582 23.98 -52.84 52.82
N GLY A 583 22.88 -52.87 52.08
CA GLY A 583 21.53 -53.08 52.58
C GLY A 583 20.87 -51.88 53.31
N GLN A 584 21.62 -50.84 53.68
CA GLN A 584 21.07 -49.68 54.37
C GLN A 584 20.26 -48.76 53.46
N SER A 585 19.45 -47.87 54.07
CA SER A 585 18.73 -46.80 53.38
C SER A 585 18.89 -45.46 54.12
N ALA A 586 18.88 -44.36 53.37
CA ALA A 586 18.95 -42.99 53.89
C ALA A 586 17.88 -42.11 53.25
N THR A 587 17.36 -41.13 54.00
CA THR A 587 16.43 -40.11 53.48
C THR A 587 17.11 -38.75 53.44
N ILE A 588 16.98 -38.07 52.31
CA ILE A 588 17.68 -36.84 51.93
C ILE A 588 16.62 -35.77 51.67
N THR A 589 16.68 -34.67 52.42
CA THR A 589 15.79 -33.53 52.30
C THR A 589 16.48 -32.32 51.67
N GLY A 590 15.69 -31.40 51.11
CA GLY A 590 16.17 -30.13 50.58
C GLY A 590 15.03 -29.23 50.14
N ALA A 591 15.34 -28.07 49.56
CA ALA A 591 14.34 -27.18 48.98
C ALA A 591 14.90 -26.34 47.82
N ILE A 592 14.02 -25.85 46.94
CA ILE A 592 14.37 -25.00 45.78
C ILE A 592 13.39 -23.82 45.71
N ARG A 593 13.87 -22.57 45.64
CA ARG A 593 13.01 -21.39 45.42
C ARG A 593 12.71 -21.21 43.94
N LEU A 594 11.48 -21.48 43.50
CA LEU A 594 11.09 -21.34 42.08
C LEU A 594 10.59 -19.93 41.77
N LYS A 595 11.05 -19.33 40.67
CA LYS A 595 10.81 -17.91 40.33
C LYS A 595 10.13 -17.73 38.97
N THR A 596 10.46 -18.61 38.03
CA THR A 596 10.02 -18.57 36.64
C THR A 596 8.61 -19.17 36.54
N PRO A 597 7.59 -18.41 36.10
CA PRO A 597 6.25 -18.95 35.92
C PRO A 597 6.19 -19.97 34.79
N ARG A 598 5.90 -21.23 35.12
CA ARG A 598 5.81 -22.37 34.20
C ARG A 598 5.21 -23.59 34.90
N ALA A 599 4.57 -24.47 34.14
CA ALA A 599 3.99 -25.71 34.64
C ALA A 599 4.70 -26.92 34.02
N ILE A 600 5.79 -27.36 34.66
CA ILE A 600 6.73 -28.36 34.14
C ILE A 600 6.87 -29.55 35.10
N ASN A 601 7.35 -30.69 34.59
CA ASN A 601 7.69 -31.82 35.45
C ASN A 601 9.07 -31.65 36.06
N TYR A 602 9.20 -32.02 37.34
CA TYR A 602 10.44 -32.19 38.08
C TYR A 602 10.60 -33.68 38.44
N TRP A 603 11.82 -34.20 38.46
CA TRP A 603 12.09 -35.60 38.79
C TRP A 603 13.46 -35.78 39.46
N VAL A 604 13.69 -36.97 40.00
CA VAL A 604 14.88 -37.33 40.78
C VAL A 604 15.77 -38.32 40.03
N GLY A 605 17.09 -38.11 40.16
CA GLY A 605 18.12 -39.06 39.78
C GLY A 605 19.06 -39.41 40.94
N LEU A 606 19.76 -40.53 40.80
CA LEU A 606 20.82 -41.03 41.69
C LEU A 606 22.11 -41.23 40.89
N VAL A 607 23.18 -40.52 41.24
CA VAL A 607 24.46 -40.50 40.52
C VAL A 607 25.59 -41.10 41.37
N ARG A 608 26.42 -41.94 40.75
CA ARG A 608 27.80 -42.21 41.16
C ARG A 608 28.70 -41.24 40.41
N GLU A 609 29.20 -40.23 41.11
CA GLU A 609 29.79 -39.02 40.53
C GLU A 609 30.98 -39.32 39.61
N LYS A 610 30.98 -38.67 38.45
CA LYS A 610 31.93 -38.92 37.33
C LYS A 610 31.98 -40.37 36.83
N ILE A 611 30.99 -41.21 37.15
CA ILE A 611 30.89 -42.60 36.66
C ILE A 611 29.58 -42.81 35.90
N ALA A 612 28.41 -42.71 36.56
CA ALA A 612 27.11 -42.93 35.93
C ALA A 612 25.94 -42.37 36.75
N TRP A 613 24.86 -41.96 36.07
CA TRP A 613 23.53 -42.04 36.66
C TRP A 613 23.12 -43.50 36.76
N ILE A 614 22.74 -43.93 37.96
CA ILE A 614 22.31 -45.31 38.26
C ILE A 614 20.79 -45.40 38.07
N GLN A 615 20.09 -44.33 38.43
CA GLN A 615 18.67 -44.12 38.17
C GLN A 615 18.42 -42.64 37.84
N ASP A 616 17.40 -42.40 37.03
CA ASP A 616 16.91 -41.09 36.57
C ASP A 616 15.38 -41.16 36.48
N ARG A 617 14.69 -40.02 36.34
CA ARG A 617 13.23 -39.86 36.21
C ARG A 617 12.35 -40.42 37.33
N GLN A 618 12.92 -40.69 38.49
CA GLN A 618 12.18 -41.21 39.65
C GLN A 618 11.28 -40.12 40.25
N GLY A 619 10.06 -40.49 40.62
CA GLY A 619 9.09 -39.58 41.25
C GLY A 619 8.73 -38.34 40.42
N THR A 620 8.63 -38.50 39.08
CA THR A 620 8.30 -37.40 38.16
C THR A 620 6.96 -36.75 38.55
N GLN A 621 6.99 -35.47 38.92
CA GLN A 621 5.83 -34.71 39.40
C GLN A 621 5.75 -33.36 38.67
N LYS A 622 4.56 -33.03 38.15
CA LYS A 622 4.28 -31.69 37.60
C LYS A 622 4.16 -30.67 38.71
N ILE A 623 4.94 -29.59 38.64
CA ILE A 623 4.90 -28.43 39.54
C ILE A 623 4.47 -27.22 38.73
N THR A 624 3.47 -26.49 39.22
CA THR A 624 2.93 -25.29 38.57
C THR A 624 3.40 -24.05 39.32
N VAL A 625 4.39 -23.35 38.76
CA VAL A 625 4.77 -22.00 39.19
C VAL A 625 3.87 -21.00 38.49
N THR A 626 3.08 -20.25 39.25
CA THR A 626 2.16 -19.23 38.71
C THR A 626 2.79 -17.84 38.77
N ASN A 627 2.42 -16.99 37.79
CA ASN A 627 2.83 -15.60 37.77
C ASN A 627 1.81 -14.74 38.52
N THR A 628 2.27 -13.74 39.25
CA THR A 628 1.39 -12.63 39.63
C THR A 628 0.87 -11.97 38.35
N PRO A 629 -0.45 -11.70 38.20
CA PRO A 629 -1.00 -11.19 36.95
C PRO A 629 -0.31 -9.89 36.51
N ALA A 630 0.05 -9.82 35.22
CA ALA A 630 0.83 -8.73 34.66
C ALA A 630 0.04 -7.40 34.62
N PRO A 631 0.70 -6.25 34.81
CA PRO A 631 0.05 -4.95 34.79
C PRO A 631 -0.42 -4.58 33.37
N THR A 632 -1.72 -4.36 33.20
CA THR A 632 -2.26 -3.65 32.03
C THR A 632 -2.01 -2.15 32.19
N LEU A 633 -1.50 -1.52 31.13
CA LEU A 633 -1.15 -0.10 31.08
C LEU A 633 -1.87 0.55 29.90
N SER A 634 -2.72 1.55 30.15
CA SER A 634 -3.37 2.34 29.10
C SER A 634 -3.46 3.82 29.49
N PHE A 635 -3.21 4.69 28.51
CA PHE A 635 -3.36 6.14 28.61
C PHE A 635 -3.63 6.68 27.21
N THR A 636 -4.71 7.45 27.05
CA THR A 636 -5.18 7.94 25.75
C THR A 636 -5.71 9.38 25.87
N ALA A 637 -5.81 10.08 24.73
CA ALA A 637 -6.50 11.35 24.58
C ALA A 637 -7.63 11.21 23.54
N THR A 638 -8.76 11.90 23.73
CA THR A 638 -9.87 11.91 22.75
C THR A 638 -10.70 13.19 22.85
N PRO A 639 -10.84 13.98 21.77
CA PRO A 639 -10.11 13.88 20.50
C PRO A 639 -8.60 14.16 20.65
N ILE A 640 -7.78 13.60 19.76
CA ILE A 640 -6.32 13.78 19.76
C ILE A 640 -5.86 15.13 19.19
N ALA A 641 -6.76 15.87 18.53
CA ALA A 641 -6.52 17.25 18.17
C ALA A 641 -7.76 18.12 18.45
N ILE A 642 -7.53 19.41 18.68
CA ILE A 642 -8.53 20.42 18.97
C ILE A 642 -8.16 21.75 18.29
N ALA A 643 -9.16 22.59 18.04
CA ALA A 643 -8.92 24.02 17.83
C ALA A 643 -8.45 24.69 19.15
N PRO A 644 -7.81 25.88 19.12
CA PRO A 644 -7.36 26.56 20.33
C PRO A 644 -8.53 26.84 21.28
N GLY A 645 -8.45 26.34 22.51
CA GLY A 645 -9.53 26.43 23.50
C GLY A 645 -10.59 25.32 23.44
N GLY A 646 -10.46 24.35 22.53
CA GLY A 646 -11.22 23.10 22.57
C GLY A 646 -10.81 22.19 23.73
N SER A 647 -11.46 21.04 23.86
CA SER A 647 -11.24 20.09 24.96
C SER A 647 -10.96 18.67 24.48
N SER A 648 -9.93 18.05 25.05
CA SER A 648 -9.66 16.61 24.93
C SER A 648 -9.88 15.92 26.28
N LYS A 649 -10.42 14.70 26.29
CA LYS A 649 -10.49 13.84 27.47
C LYS A 649 -9.24 12.95 27.49
N LEU A 650 -8.39 13.11 28.49
CA LEU A 650 -7.38 12.11 28.85
C LEU A 650 -8.05 10.99 29.64
N GLU A 651 -7.69 9.74 29.38
CA GLU A 651 -8.26 8.57 30.08
C GLU A 651 -7.21 7.47 30.28
N TRP A 652 -7.14 6.91 31.48
CA TRP A 652 -6.18 5.86 31.85
C TRP A 652 -6.80 4.75 32.70
N ASN A 653 -6.36 3.53 32.43
CA ASN A 653 -6.68 2.34 33.22
C ASN A 653 -5.40 1.52 33.39
N ILE A 654 -4.91 1.49 34.64
CA ILE A 654 -3.64 0.89 35.06
C ILE A 654 -3.94 -0.19 36.11
N THR A 655 -3.38 -1.39 35.94
CA THR A 655 -3.37 -2.43 36.99
C THR A 655 -1.95 -2.76 37.42
N GLY A 656 -1.77 -3.46 38.55
CA GLY A 656 -0.45 -3.85 39.08
C GLY A 656 0.48 -2.69 39.50
N ALA A 657 -0.03 -1.47 39.59
CA ALA A 657 0.72 -0.28 39.97
C ALA A 657 0.70 -0.02 41.48
N ARG A 658 1.86 0.33 42.02
CA ARG A 658 2.06 0.83 43.39
C ARG A 658 1.76 2.33 43.50
N ALA A 659 2.00 3.08 42.42
CA ALA A 659 1.66 4.50 42.31
C ALA A 659 1.49 4.89 40.83
N VAL A 660 0.67 5.90 40.55
CA VAL A 660 0.52 6.52 39.22
C VAL A 660 0.54 8.03 39.39
N ALA A 661 1.18 8.75 38.47
CA ALA A 661 1.22 10.21 38.47
C ALA A 661 1.05 10.78 37.05
N LEU A 662 0.15 11.74 36.89
CA LEU A 662 -0.08 12.49 35.65
C LEU A 662 0.65 13.84 35.76
N ASP A 663 1.62 14.07 34.87
CA ASP A 663 2.49 15.26 34.86
C ASP A 663 3.13 15.56 36.23
N GLY A 664 3.53 14.49 36.93
CA GLY A 664 4.10 14.53 38.27
C GLY A 664 3.11 14.60 39.43
N GLN A 665 1.81 14.81 39.20
CA GLN A 665 0.78 14.79 40.25
C GLN A 665 0.20 13.38 40.44
N THR A 666 0.19 12.87 41.67
CA THR A 666 -0.35 11.54 41.98
C THR A 666 -1.83 11.43 41.62
N VAL A 667 -2.20 10.37 40.90
CA VAL A 667 -3.57 10.05 40.49
C VAL A 667 -3.92 8.62 40.87
N ALA A 668 -5.23 8.32 40.93
CA ALA A 668 -5.69 6.93 41.04
C ALA A 668 -5.27 6.11 39.81
N ALA A 669 -5.10 4.80 39.98
CA ALA A 669 -4.67 3.90 38.89
C ALA A 669 -5.70 3.81 37.74
N GLN A 670 -6.95 4.17 38.00
CA GLN A 670 -8.00 4.35 36.99
C GLN A 670 -8.54 5.77 37.10
N GLY A 671 -8.74 6.44 35.96
CA GLY A 671 -9.26 7.80 35.95
C GLY A 671 -9.35 8.43 34.56
N SER A 672 -9.92 9.62 34.51
CA SER A 672 -9.91 10.49 33.34
C SER A 672 -9.83 11.95 33.75
N ARG A 673 -9.37 12.80 32.82
CA ARG A 673 -9.18 14.24 33.02
C ARG A 673 -9.42 14.97 31.70
N THR A 674 -10.44 15.82 31.66
CA THR A 674 -10.60 16.76 30.55
C THR A 674 -9.51 17.83 30.62
N VAL A 675 -8.88 18.12 29.49
CA VAL A 675 -7.80 19.10 29.33
C VAL A 675 -8.08 19.99 28.11
N THR A 676 -7.71 21.27 28.20
CA THR A 676 -7.95 22.29 27.17
C THR A 676 -6.64 23.01 26.80
N PRO A 677 -5.65 22.33 26.22
CA PRO A 677 -4.38 22.95 25.89
C PRO A 677 -4.54 24.07 24.84
N ALA A 678 -3.71 25.10 24.95
CA ALA A 678 -3.69 26.24 24.01
C ALA A 678 -2.66 26.09 22.87
N GLN A 679 -1.75 25.12 23.00
CA GLN A 679 -0.73 24.71 22.02
C GLN A 679 -0.59 23.19 22.08
N THR A 680 -0.07 22.54 21.03
CA THR A 680 0.16 21.08 21.02
C THR A 680 0.90 20.63 22.28
N THR A 681 0.24 19.82 23.12
CA THR A 681 0.70 19.47 24.47
C THR A 681 0.74 17.95 24.63
N THR A 682 1.89 17.42 25.03
CA THR A 682 2.06 16.01 25.40
C THR A 682 1.95 15.84 26.90
N TYR A 683 0.91 15.14 27.34
CA TYR A 683 0.71 14.75 28.73
C TYR A 683 1.46 13.45 29.02
N THR A 684 1.97 13.29 30.23
CA THR A 684 2.80 12.14 30.62
C THR A 684 2.28 11.45 31.88
N LEU A 685 1.90 10.18 31.77
CA LEU A 685 1.45 9.34 32.88
C LEU A 685 2.58 8.41 33.33
N ARG A 686 3.22 8.74 34.45
CA ARG A 686 4.27 7.92 35.10
C ARG A 686 3.64 6.88 36.01
N VAL A 687 3.78 5.62 35.64
CA VAL A 687 3.38 4.44 36.43
C VAL A 687 4.59 3.91 37.18
N THR A 688 4.44 3.64 38.48
CA THR A 688 5.37 2.84 39.29
C THR A 688 4.70 1.52 39.64
N LEU A 689 5.28 0.41 39.22
CA LEU A 689 4.75 -0.94 39.38
C LEU A 689 5.02 -1.50 40.79
N ASN A 690 4.35 -2.61 41.13
CA ASN A 690 4.50 -3.28 42.42
C ASN A 690 5.93 -3.84 42.67
N ASP A 691 6.73 -4.03 41.63
CA ASP A 691 8.16 -4.37 41.71
C ASP A 691 9.07 -3.15 41.91
N ASN A 692 8.49 -1.94 41.96
CA ASN A 692 9.13 -0.62 41.99
C ASN A 692 9.80 -0.17 40.68
N SER A 693 9.60 -0.89 39.56
CA SER A 693 10.00 -0.40 38.25
C SER A 693 9.06 0.72 37.77
N ALA A 694 9.60 1.66 36.99
CA ALA A 694 8.84 2.79 36.45
C ALA A 694 8.59 2.64 34.94
N ARG A 695 7.48 3.21 34.46
CA ARG A 695 7.10 3.34 33.04
C ARG A 695 6.44 4.69 32.83
N ASP A 696 6.77 5.38 31.75
CA ASP A 696 6.10 6.61 31.33
C ASP A 696 5.25 6.31 30.09
N LEU A 697 4.00 6.77 30.08
CA LEU A 697 3.09 6.72 28.93
C LEU A 697 2.82 8.15 28.47
N ALA A 698 2.73 8.39 27.17
CA ALA A 698 2.48 9.72 26.60
C ALA A 698 1.11 9.78 25.90
N ALA A 699 0.41 10.91 26.02
CA ALA A 699 -0.79 11.22 25.26
C ALA A 699 -0.71 12.66 24.74
N THR A 700 -0.58 12.81 23.42
CA THR A 700 -0.47 14.12 22.76
C THR A 700 -1.86 14.65 22.39
N VAL A 701 -2.10 15.92 22.69
CA VAL A 701 -3.26 16.69 22.20
C VAL A 701 -2.73 17.79 21.31
N THR A 702 -2.91 17.64 20.00
CA THR A 702 -2.50 18.62 18.98
C THR A 702 -3.43 19.82 18.99
N VAL A 703 -2.87 21.02 18.90
CA VAL A 703 -3.65 22.27 18.83
C VAL A 703 -3.18 23.07 17.62
N SER A 704 -4.02 23.16 16.59
CA SER A 704 -3.74 23.96 15.40
C SER A 704 -4.72 25.12 15.26
N SER A 705 -4.22 26.31 14.96
CA SER A 705 -5.01 27.50 14.66
C SER A 705 -5.54 27.55 13.23
N ASP A 706 -5.09 26.66 12.34
CA ASP A 706 -5.60 26.61 10.97
C ASP A 706 -7.05 26.16 10.94
N SER A 707 -7.77 26.66 9.93
CA SER A 707 -9.12 26.21 9.62
C SER A 707 -9.17 24.71 9.40
N GLN A 708 -10.26 24.07 9.80
CA GLN A 708 -10.65 22.74 9.30
C GLN A 708 -10.44 22.69 7.77
N PRO A 709 -9.80 21.64 7.21
CA PRO A 709 -9.59 21.53 5.78
C PRO A 709 -10.92 21.66 5.05
N THR A 710 -10.93 22.36 3.91
CA THR A 710 -12.16 22.82 3.24
C THR A 710 -13.06 21.65 2.85
N ARG A 711 -14.07 21.47 3.70
CA ARG A 711 -15.00 20.34 3.75
C ARG A 711 -15.76 20.16 2.42
N PRO A 712 -15.63 19.02 1.72
CA PRO A 712 -16.51 18.69 0.61
C PRO A 712 -17.94 18.53 1.13
N PRO A 713 -18.94 19.18 0.51
CA PRO A 713 -20.28 19.26 1.07
C PRO A 713 -21.03 17.92 0.95
N THR A 714 -21.87 17.62 1.94
CA THR A 714 -22.98 16.68 1.75
C THR A 714 -23.80 17.14 0.54
N VAL A 715 -24.03 16.23 -0.42
CA VAL A 715 -24.57 16.59 -1.73
C VAL A 715 -25.99 17.14 -1.59
N THR A 716 -26.16 18.43 -1.87
CA THR A 716 -27.48 19.08 -1.80
C THR A 716 -28.37 18.54 -2.92
N ILE A 717 -29.44 17.86 -2.52
CA ILE A 717 -30.41 17.22 -3.43
C ILE A 717 -31.58 18.15 -3.76
N THR A 718 -32.10 18.06 -4.98
CA THR A 718 -33.24 18.88 -5.43
C THR A 718 -34.57 18.41 -4.82
N PRO A 719 -35.62 19.26 -4.79
CA PRO A 719 -36.97 18.83 -4.39
C PRO A 719 -37.52 17.66 -5.22
N GLU A 720 -37.11 17.56 -6.48
CA GLU A 720 -37.44 16.43 -7.38
C GLU A 720 -36.74 15.14 -6.94
N ASN A 721 -35.45 15.22 -6.57
CA ASN A 721 -34.73 14.09 -6.01
C ASN A 721 -35.35 13.63 -4.68
N VAL A 722 -35.73 14.57 -3.81
CA VAL A 722 -36.51 14.29 -2.59
C VAL A 722 -37.84 13.62 -2.92
N ALA A 723 -38.58 14.11 -3.90
CA ALA A 723 -39.84 13.50 -4.34
C ALA A 723 -39.64 12.07 -4.86
N ARG A 724 -38.55 11.80 -5.58
CA ARG A 724 -38.19 10.44 -6.03
C ARG A 724 -37.76 9.54 -4.87
N LEU A 725 -36.91 10.00 -3.94
CA LEU A 725 -36.49 9.19 -2.79
C LEU A 725 -37.69 8.70 -1.96
N LYS A 726 -38.75 9.51 -1.83
CA LYS A 726 -40.00 9.13 -1.15
C LYS A 726 -40.74 7.94 -1.79
N THR A 727 -40.50 7.60 -3.05
CA THR A 727 -41.20 6.47 -3.71
C THR A 727 -40.57 5.11 -3.39
N PHE A 728 -39.38 5.09 -2.79
CA PHE A 728 -38.66 3.86 -2.46
C PHE A 728 -39.18 3.25 -1.14
N PRO A 729 -39.60 1.96 -1.12
CA PRO A 729 -40.09 1.30 0.09
C PRO A 729 -39.07 1.25 1.22
N ARG A 730 -39.51 1.51 2.46
CA ARG A 730 -38.70 1.47 3.67
C ARG A 730 -39.37 0.59 4.74
N PRO A 731 -38.61 -0.02 5.67
CA PRO A 731 -39.16 -0.86 6.73
C PRO A 731 -40.05 -0.07 7.70
N ALA A 732 -40.97 -0.76 8.37
CA ALA A 732 -41.75 -0.16 9.45
C ALA A 732 -40.83 0.20 10.63
N ASN A 733 -40.97 1.44 11.15
CA ASN A 733 -40.09 2.02 12.16
C ASN A 733 -38.61 2.04 11.74
N ASP A 734 -38.35 2.37 10.47
CA ASP A 734 -37.02 2.55 9.87
C ASP A 734 -36.09 3.40 10.74
N ASN A 735 -34.90 2.87 11.00
CA ASN A 735 -33.85 3.49 11.81
C ASN A 735 -32.48 3.47 11.10
N GLY A 736 -32.42 3.11 9.81
CA GLY A 736 -31.17 2.96 9.04
C GLY A 736 -30.18 1.89 9.51
N ARG A 737 -30.41 1.23 10.67
CA ARG A 737 -29.54 0.16 11.17
C ARG A 737 -29.80 -1.12 10.37
N GLY A 738 -28.74 -1.71 9.82
CA GLY A 738 -28.76 -3.06 9.28
C GLY A 738 -27.47 -3.80 9.56
N LEU A 739 -27.41 -5.05 9.10
CA LEU A 739 -26.22 -5.92 9.13
C LEU A 739 -26.32 -6.89 7.96
N HIS A 740 -25.20 -7.30 7.36
CA HIS A 740 -25.22 -8.35 6.34
C HIS A 740 -25.68 -9.68 6.97
N PHE A 741 -26.59 -10.39 6.31
CA PHE A 741 -27.19 -11.63 6.79
C PHE A 741 -26.16 -12.77 6.80
N HIS A 742 -26.44 -13.83 7.55
CA HIS A 742 -25.61 -15.01 7.64
C HIS A 742 -25.56 -15.78 6.30
N ILE A 743 -24.39 -16.30 5.90
CA ILE A 743 -24.23 -16.86 4.54
C ILE A 743 -25.07 -18.12 4.27
N ASP A 744 -25.30 -18.93 5.30
CA ASP A 744 -26.18 -20.10 5.25
C ASP A 744 -27.66 -19.71 5.45
N LEU A 745 -28.46 -19.97 4.43
CA LEU A 745 -29.89 -19.62 4.36
C LEU A 745 -30.83 -20.83 4.66
N ARG A 746 -30.37 -21.87 5.35
CA ARG A 746 -31.24 -22.95 5.86
C ARG A 746 -32.23 -22.42 6.91
N GLU A 747 -33.40 -23.06 7.03
CA GLU A 747 -34.48 -22.62 7.93
C GLU A 747 -34.05 -22.57 9.40
N SER A 748 -33.27 -23.55 9.86
CA SER A 748 -32.65 -23.57 11.19
C SER A 748 -31.80 -22.34 11.47
N THR A 749 -31.11 -21.84 10.45
CA THR A 749 -30.15 -20.74 10.56
C THR A 749 -30.88 -19.40 10.49
N ILE A 750 -31.86 -19.26 9.58
CA ILE A 750 -32.77 -18.11 9.54
C ILE A 750 -33.51 -17.94 10.89
N ALA A 751 -33.98 -19.05 11.49
CA ALA A 751 -34.66 -19.04 12.79
C ALA A 751 -33.79 -18.55 13.96
N ASN A 752 -32.46 -18.66 13.86
CA ASN A 752 -31.52 -18.14 14.86
C ASN A 752 -31.10 -16.69 14.57
N VAL A 753 -30.83 -16.38 13.30
CA VAL A 753 -30.25 -15.10 12.86
C VAL A 753 -31.28 -13.96 12.87
N VAL A 754 -32.54 -14.22 12.54
CA VAL A 754 -33.58 -13.18 12.60
C VAL A 754 -33.77 -12.64 14.03
N PRO A 755 -33.86 -13.47 15.10
CA PRO A 755 -33.78 -13.01 16.49
C PRO A 755 -32.49 -12.26 16.85
N GLN A 756 -31.31 -12.67 16.33
CA GLN A 756 -30.06 -11.95 16.58
C GLN A 756 -30.09 -10.52 16.02
N LEU A 757 -30.54 -10.35 14.76
CA LEU A 757 -30.74 -9.04 14.12
C LEU A 757 -31.77 -8.17 14.84
N LEU A 758 -32.90 -8.75 15.26
CA LEU A 758 -33.88 -8.06 16.09
C LEU A 758 -33.27 -7.60 17.43
N SER A 759 -32.38 -8.39 18.03
CA SER A 759 -31.77 -8.06 19.33
C SER A 759 -30.89 -6.81 19.30
N ILE A 760 -30.26 -6.48 18.16
CA ILE A 760 -29.51 -5.22 17.96
C ILE A 760 -30.37 -4.11 17.31
N GLY A 761 -31.66 -4.36 17.12
CA GLY A 761 -32.63 -3.39 16.59
C GLY A 761 -32.51 -3.13 15.08
N CYS A 762 -31.94 -4.06 14.30
CA CYS A 762 -31.84 -3.89 12.85
C CYS A 762 -33.21 -3.78 12.16
N LYS A 763 -33.26 -2.97 11.11
CA LYS A 763 -34.40 -2.79 10.19
C LYS A 763 -34.07 -3.05 8.73
N TRP A 764 -32.79 -3.17 8.38
CA TRP A 764 -32.32 -3.56 7.06
C TRP A 764 -31.41 -4.78 7.17
N THR A 765 -31.33 -5.61 6.12
CA THR A 765 -30.30 -6.65 6.00
C THR A 765 -30.01 -6.99 4.55
N MET A 766 -28.75 -7.22 4.21
CA MET A 766 -28.32 -7.70 2.90
C MET A 766 -28.23 -9.22 2.91
N ILE A 767 -28.88 -9.88 1.95
CA ILE A 767 -28.94 -11.34 1.82
C ILE A 767 -28.19 -11.75 0.56
N TYR A 768 -27.01 -12.36 0.72
CA TYR A 768 -26.36 -13.11 -0.35
C TYR A 768 -27.14 -14.40 -0.63
N ALA A 769 -27.75 -14.52 -1.80
CA ALA A 769 -28.60 -15.67 -2.16
C ALA A 769 -28.02 -16.49 -3.33
N PRO A 770 -27.55 -17.73 -3.10
CA PRO A 770 -27.01 -18.59 -4.17
C PRO A 770 -28.03 -18.98 -5.23
N ASP A 771 -29.32 -19.08 -4.86
CA ASP A 771 -30.45 -19.28 -5.76
C ASP A 771 -31.71 -18.56 -5.25
N GLU A 772 -32.69 -18.41 -6.13
CA GLU A 772 -33.90 -17.64 -5.92
C GLU A 772 -34.85 -18.22 -4.86
N ASN A 773 -34.75 -19.51 -4.54
CA ASN A 773 -35.56 -20.15 -3.50
C ASN A 773 -34.99 -19.84 -2.12
N GLN A 774 -33.68 -19.71 -2.00
CA GLN A 774 -33.04 -19.25 -0.77
C GLN A 774 -33.28 -17.76 -0.54
N ALA A 775 -33.20 -16.95 -1.60
CA ALA A 775 -33.62 -15.55 -1.57
C ALA A 775 -35.05 -15.41 -1.02
N GLN A 776 -36.01 -16.14 -1.62
CA GLN A 776 -37.42 -16.11 -1.21
C GLN A 776 -37.62 -16.52 0.26
N ARG A 777 -36.91 -17.56 0.72
CA ARG A 777 -37.02 -18.11 2.08
C ARG A 777 -36.43 -17.18 3.14
N ALA A 778 -35.21 -16.67 2.91
CA ALA A 778 -34.55 -15.75 3.84
C ALA A 778 -35.26 -14.38 3.88
N ALA A 779 -35.66 -13.85 2.72
CA ALA A 779 -36.44 -12.61 2.64
C ALA A 779 -37.80 -12.73 3.34
N ARG A 780 -38.50 -13.87 3.20
CA ARG A 780 -39.74 -14.16 3.94
C ARG A 780 -39.52 -14.13 5.46
N GLY A 781 -38.43 -14.72 5.96
CA GLY A 781 -38.09 -14.70 7.39
C GLY A 781 -37.85 -13.29 7.92
N CYS A 782 -37.02 -12.50 7.22
CA CYS A 782 -36.69 -11.13 7.60
C CYS A 782 -37.91 -10.19 7.53
N TRP A 783 -38.68 -10.27 6.45
CA TRP A 783 -39.85 -9.41 6.22
C TRP A 783 -40.97 -9.66 7.23
N ASN A 784 -41.25 -10.92 7.57
CA ASN A 784 -42.21 -11.27 8.61
C ASN A 784 -41.79 -10.73 9.99
N ALA A 785 -40.50 -10.49 10.23
CA ALA A 785 -39.96 -9.85 11.44
C ALA A 785 -39.90 -8.32 11.37
N GLY A 786 -40.33 -7.70 10.26
CA GLY A 786 -40.25 -6.25 10.06
C GLY A 786 -38.83 -5.74 9.81
N ILE A 787 -37.98 -6.57 9.20
CA ILE A 787 -36.65 -6.22 8.66
C ILE A 787 -36.76 -6.22 7.13
N MET A 788 -36.36 -5.14 6.46
CA MET A 788 -36.31 -5.05 5.01
C MET A 788 -35.14 -5.91 4.47
N PRO A 789 -35.40 -6.94 3.65
CA PRO A 789 -34.36 -7.70 2.98
C PRO A 789 -33.97 -7.01 1.66
N ILE A 790 -32.67 -6.82 1.46
CA ILE A 790 -32.06 -6.57 0.15
C ILE A 790 -31.47 -7.91 -0.31
N VAL A 791 -31.62 -8.27 -1.58
CA VAL A 791 -31.09 -9.55 -2.10
C VAL A 791 -29.96 -9.29 -3.08
N ARG A 792 -28.73 -9.69 -2.71
CA ARG A 792 -27.62 -9.85 -3.65
C ARG A 792 -27.73 -11.22 -4.32
N ILE A 793 -27.83 -11.22 -5.64
CA ILE A 793 -27.81 -12.45 -6.42
C ILE A 793 -26.40 -13.04 -6.35
N GLY A 794 -26.26 -14.24 -5.77
CA GLY A 794 -25.00 -14.96 -5.64
C GLY A 794 -24.56 -15.59 -6.95
N LYS A 795 -24.19 -14.74 -7.92
CA LYS A 795 -23.72 -15.08 -9.26
C LYS A 795 -22.59 -14.12 -9.62
N LYS A 796 -21.46 -14.67 -10.08
CA LYS A 796 -20.30 -13.91 -10.54
C LYS A 796 -20.62 -13.11 -11.82
N VAL A 797 -19.82 -12.09 -12.15
CA VAL A 797 -20.09 -11.15 -13.26
C VAL A 797 -20.18 -11.83 -14.64
N ASP A 798 -19.61 -13.01 -14.80
CA ASP A 798 -19.66 -13.87 -15.99
C ASP A 798 -20.57 -15.10 -15.90
N GLU A 799 -21.40 -15.18 -14.86
CA GLU A 799 -22.46 -16.19 -14.79
C GLU A 799 -23.78 -15.73 -15.42
N PRO A 800 -24.42 -16.57 -16.26
CA PRO A 800 -25.78 -16.33 -16.71
C PRO A 800 -26.78 -16.65 -15.58
N PHE A 801 -27.77 -15.77 -15.40
CA PHE A 801 -28.93 -15.98 -14.54
C PHE A 801 -30.10 -15.14 -15.05
N ASP A 802 -31.32 -15.45 -14.59
CA ASP A 802 -32.49 -14.61 -14.83
C ASP A 802 -32.87 -13.84 -13.55
N PRO A 803 -32.68 -12.51 -13.48
CA PRO A 803 -33.10 -11.70 -12.35
C PRO A 803 -34.64 -11.64 -12.17
N VAL A 804 -35.42 -11.86 -13.23
CA VAL A 804 -36.89 -11.75 -13.21
C VAL A 804 -37.50 -12.77 -12.25
N VAL A 805 -36.89 -13.96 -12.12
CA VAL A 805 -37.34 -15.00 -11.17
C VAL A 805 -37.20 -14.54 -9.71
N TYR A 806 -36.11 -13.84 -9.38
CA TYR A 806 -35.90 -13.27 -8.03
C TYR A 806 -36.93 -12.18 -7.75
N VAL A 807 -37.10 -11.22 -8.67
CA VAL A 807 -38.11 -10.16 -8.56
C VAL A 807 -39.51 -10.73 -8.36
N ASN A 808 -39.90 -11.73 -9.16
CA ASN A 808 -41.22 -12.36 -9.05
C ASN A 808 -41.38 -13.17 -7.75
N LYS A 809 -40.35 -13.87 -7.27
CA LYS A 809 -40.41 -14.60 -6.00
C LYS A 809 -40.53 -13.68 -4.79
N LEU A 810 -39.89 -12.51 -4.80
CA LEU A 810 -40.04 -11.48 -3.76
C LEU A 810 -41.43 -10.81 -3.81
N LYS A 811 -41.91 -10.43 -5.01
CA LYS A 811 -43.28 -9.91 -5.20
C LYS A 811 -44.35 -10.91 -4.74
N ALA A 812 -44.19 -12.20 -5.04
CA ALA A 812 -45.09 -13.27 -4.62
C ALA A 812 -45.16 -13.49 -3.10
N ILE A 813 -44.19 -12.98 -2.32
CA ILE A 813 -44.23 -13.00 -0.85
C ILE A 813 -44.60 -11.66 -0.22
N GLY A 814 -44.86 -10.62 -1.03
CA GLY A 814 -45.16 -9.27 -0.58
C GLY A 814 -43.93 -8.46 -0.15
N VAL A 815 -42.73 -8.89 -0.54
CA VAL A 815 -41.46 -8.20 -0.25
C VAL A 815 -41.14 -7.21 -1.37
N PRO A 816 -40.75 -5.95 -1.06
CA PRO A 816 -40.19 -5.02 -2.02
C PRO A 816 -38.96 -5.62 -2.74
N PRO A 817 -39.01 -5.80 -4.07
CA PRO A 817 -37.97 -6.51 -4.83
C PRO A 817 -36.70 -5.67 -5.05
N TYR A 818 -35.95 -5.41 -3.98
CA TYR A 818 -34.60 -4.84 -4.04
C TYR A 818 -33.57 -5.92 -4.41
N ILE A 819 -33.00 -5.82 -5.61
CA ILE A 819 -32.06 -6.79 -6.17
C ILE A 819 -30.71 -6.10 -6.41
N GLN A 820 -29.71 -6.38 -5.59
CA GLN A 820 -28.32 -6.06 -5.94
C GLN A 820 -27.86 -7.01 -7.05
N ILE A 821 -27.37 -6.42 -8.14
CA ILE A 821 -26.91 -7.12 -9.34
C ILE A 821 -25.38 -7.11 -9.32
N TYR A 822 -24.79 -8.31 -9.21
CA TYR A 822 -23.35 -8.53 -9.02
C TYR A 822 -22.78 -7.93 -7.71
N ASN A 823 -21.48 -8.12 -7.52
CA ASN A 823 -20.71 -7.63 -6.39
C ASN A 823 -19.29 -7.31 -6.87
N GLU A 824 -18.69 -6.29 -6.26
CA GLU A 824 -17.29 -5.84 -6.39
C GLU A 824 -16.65 -6.17 -7.75
N PRO A 825 -17.18 -5.61 -8.86
CA PRO A 825 -16.85 -6.10 -10.20
C PRO A 825 -15.40 -5.83 -10.62
N GLY A 826 -14.70 -4.91 -9.96
CA GLY A 826 -13.25 -4.71 -10.07
C GLY A 826 -12.38 -5.74 -9.35
N ASP A 827 -12.97 -6.63 -8.55
CA ASP A 827 -12.28 -7.71 -7.87
C ASP A 827 -12.31 -9.00 -8.72
N ASP A 828 -11.15 -9.62 -8.94
CA ASP A 828 -11.05 -10.81 -9.80
C ASP A 828 -11.73 -12.05 -9.19
N ARG A 829 -11.94 -12.06 -7.87
CA ARG A 829 -12.67 -13.10 -7.13
C ARG A 829 -14.15 -13.10 -7.47
N GLU A 830 -14.72 -12.01 -7.98
CA GLU A 830 -16.14 -11.93 -8.40
C GLU A 830 -16.38 -12.34 -9.87
N TRP A 831 -15.37 -12.95 -10.53
CA TRP A 831 -15.48 -13.58 -11.85
C TRP A 831 -15.14 -15.09 -11.81
N LYS A 832 -15.68 -15.89 -12.72
CA LYS A 832 -15.23 -17.28 -12.97
C LYS A 832 -13.98 -17.29 -13.84
N LYS A 833 -13.86 -16.33 -14.76
CA LYS A 833 -12.65 -15.99 -15.51
C LYS A 833 -12.54 -14.47 -15.63
N TRP A 834 -11.60 -13.87 -14.89
CA TRP A 834 -11.24 -12.45 -15.05
C TRP A 834 -10.94 -12.13 -16.52
N PRO A 835 -11.56 -11.10 -17.12
CA PRO A 835 -11.40 -10.78 -18.54
C PRO A 835 -10.17 -9.89 -18.84
N GLY A 836 -9.43 -9.47 -17.80
CA GLY A 836 -8.28 -8.58 -17.89
C GLY A 836 -8.64 -7.11 -17.61
N ASN A 837 -7.64 -6.38 -17.09
CA ASN A 837 -7.78 -5.05 -16.48
C ASN A 837 -8.31 -3.97 -17.44
N ASP A 838 -8.17 -4.16 -18.75
CA ASP A 838 -8.62 -3.19 -19.76
C ASP A 838 -10.06 -3.45 -20.26
N LYS A 839 -10.75 -4.50 -19.75
CA LYS A 839 -11.99 -5.02 -20.34
C LYS A 839 -13.12 -5.30 -19.36
N TRP A 840 -12.79 -5.61 -18.10
CA TRP A 840 -13.76 -5.99 -17.06
C TRP A 840 -14.87 -4.95 -16.87
N ALA A 841 -14.53 -3.66 -16.75
CA ALA A 841 -15.51 -2.59 -16.48
C ALA A 841 -16.54 -2.45 -17.60
N GLY A 842 -16.12 -2.56 -18.88
CA GLY A 842 -17.04 -2.50 -20.03
C GLY A 842 -17.95 -3.73 -20.11
N ILE A 843 -17.42 -4.92 -19.80
CA ILE A 843 -18.21 -6.16 -19.76
C ILE A 843 -19.20 -6.14 -18.58
N PHE A 844 -18.78 -5.64 -17.43
CA PHE A 844 -19.64 -5.40 -16.26
C PHE A 844 -20.77 -4.43 -16.62
N GLY A 845 -20.46 -3.23 -17.11
CA GLY A 845 -21.45 -2.20 -17.41
C GLY A 845 -22.53 -2.69 -18.37
N ALA A 846 -22.14 -3.39 -19.44
CA ALA A 846 -23.08 -3.96 -20.41
C ALA A 846 -24.01 -5.03 -19.79
N ARG A 847 -23.46 -5.94 -18.98
CA ARG A 847 -24.25 -7.00 -18.32
C ARG A 847 -25.12 -6.46 -17.18
N TRP A 848 -24.60 -5.54 -16.38
CA TRP A 848 -25.35 -4.88 -15.32
C TRP A 848 -26.51 -4.09 -15.91
N ALA A 849 -26.30 -3.33 -16.99
CA ALA A 849 -27.39 -2.64 -17.69
C ALA A 849 -28.46 -3.63 -18.20
N GLN A 850 -28.07 -4.74 -18.83
CA GLN A 850 -29.01 -5.77 -19.30
C GLN A 850 -29.82 -6.40 -18.15
N ALA A 851 -29.17 -6.72 -17.03
CA ALA A 851 -29.85 -7.26 -15.85
C ALA A 851 -30.72 -6.20 -15.15
N ALA A 852 -30.30 -4.93 -15.13
CA ALA A 852 -31.03 -3.82 -14.53
C ALA A 852 -32.31 -3.49 -15.31
N ILE A 853 -32.27 -3.56 -16.65
CA ILE A 853 -33.45 -3.55 -17.52
C ILE A 853 -34.44 -4.63 -17.08
N ALA A 854 -33.98 -5.89 -17.00
CA ALA A 854 -34.83 -7.02 -16.65
C ALA A 854 -35.41 -6.94 -15.22
N VAL A 855 -34.63 -6.47 -14.24
CA VAL A 855 -35.13 -6.18 -12.89
C VAL A 855 -36.20 -5.09 -12.94
N TYR A 856 -35.93 -3.95 -13.58
CA TYR A 856 -36.83 -2.80 -13.64
C TYR A 856 -38.16 -3.14 -14.31
N ASP A 857 -38.12 -3.79 -15.48
CA ASP A 857 -39.30 -4.15 -16.28
C ASP A 857 -40.15 -5.22 -15.59
N ALA A 858 -39.54 -6.11 -14.80
CA ALA A 858 -40.25 -7.02 -13.90
C ALA A 858 -40.90 -6.31 -12.70
N GLY A 859 -40.74 -4.99 -12.56
CA GLY A 859 -41.23 -4.19 -11.42
C GLY A 859 -40.30 -4.20 -10.21
N GLY A 860 -39.04 -4.57 -10.40
CA GLY A 860 -37.96 -4.58 -9.39
C GLY A 860 -37.35 -3.21 -9.09
N TYR A 861 -36.40 -3.18 -8.16
CA TYR A 861 -35.50 -2.06 -7.90
C TYR A 861 -34.05 -2.55 -8.12
N PRO A 862 -33.38 -2.19 -9.24
CA PRO A 862 -32.03 -2.66 -9.53
C PRO A 862 -30.97 -1.95 -8.69
N GLY A 863 -30.11 -2.72 -8.05
CA GLY A 863 -29.01 -2.26 -7.23
C GLY A 863 -27.70 -2.25 -8.01
N LEU A 864 -27.06 -1.09 -8.06
CA LEU A 864 -25.69 -0.92 -8.53
C LEU A 864 -24.73 -1.06 -7.35
N GLN A 865 -23.73 -1.91 -7.47
CA GLN A 865 -22.56 -1.97 -6.60
C GLN A 865 -21.31 -1.78 -7.48
N ILE A 866 -20.36 -1.00 -6.97
CA ILE A 866 -19.08 -0.65 -7.60
C ILE A 866 -18.04 -0.44 -6.48
N LEU A 867 -16.77 -0.39 -6.83
CA LEU A 867 -15.70 0.11 -5.96
C LEU A 867 -15.23 1.51 -6.37
N GLY A 868 -15.09 1.77 -7.67
CA GLY A 868 -14.50 2.98 -8.25
C GLY A 868 -15.26 3.59 -9.45
N PRO A 869 -14.70 4.64 -10.07
CA PRO A 869 -15.44 5.47 -11.03
C PRO A 869 -15.65 4.81 -12.40
N ASP A 870 -14.76 3.92 -12.83
CA ASP A 870 -14.85 3.29 -14.16
C ASP A 870 -16.07 2.38 -14.28
N GLU A 871 -16.39 1.62 -13.24
CA GLU A 871 -17.61 0.79 -13.16
C GLU A 871 -18.87 1.64 -13.23
N PHE A 872 -18.86 2.80 -12.57
CA PHE A 872 -19.96 3.75 -12.60
C PHE A 872 -20.14 4.33 -14.01
N ASN A 873 -19.04 4.78 -14.61
CA ASN A 873 -19.01 5.36 -15.95
C ASN A 873 -19.48 4.34 -17.01
N THR A 874 -19.02 3.08 -16.95
CA THR A 874 -19.44 2.06 -17.92
C THR A 874 -20.88 1.59 -17.69
N ALA A 875 -21.37 1.54 -16.45
CA ALA A 875 -22.78 1.25 -16.18
C ALA A 875 -23.70 2.38 -16.71
N VAL A 876 -23.36 3.64 -16.45
CA VAL A 876 -24.10 4.82 -16.96
C VAL A 876 -24.09 4.85 -18.49
N ALA A 877 -22.92 4.69 -19.11
CA ALA A 877 -22.80 4.64 -20.57
C ALA A 877 -23.57 3.47 -21.20
N SER A 878 -23.55 2.29 -20.56
CA SER A 878 -24.27 1.10 -21.05
C SER A 878 -25.79 1.26 -20.95
N VAL A 879 -26.31 1.84 -19.87
CA VAL A 879 -27.74 2.15 -19.74
C VAL A 879 -28.17 3.21 -20.78
N ALA A 880 -27.34 4.22 -21.02
CA ALA A 880 -27.59 5.22 -22.06
C ALA A 880 -27.57 4.60 -23.47
N ALA A 881 -26.62 3.71 -23.77
CA ALA A 881 -26.51 3.02 -25.07
C ALA A 881 -27.69 2.07 -25.35
N GLN A 882 -28.32 1.52 -24.31
CA GLN A 882 -29.57 0.75 -24.43
C GLN A 882 -30.82 1.64 -24.55
N GLY A 883 -30.69 2.97 -24.43
CA GLY A 883 -31.81 3.91 -24.44
C GLY A 883 -32.69 3.84 -23.18
N ARG A 884 -32.21 3.26 -22.08
CA ARG A 884 -33.01 2.92 -20.88
C ARG A 884 -32.64 3.75 -19.64
N THR A 885 -32.43 5.06 -19.82
CA THR A 885 -32.13 6.00 -18.72
C THR A 885 -33.27 6.16 -17.70
N ASP A 886 -34.45 5.61 -17.98
CA ASP A 886 -35.56 5.45 -17.04
C ASP A 886 -35.26 4.51 -15.86
N ILE A 887 -34.30 3.57 -16.02
CA ILE A 887 -33.83 2.66 -14.95
C ILE A 887 -33.45 3.43 -13.69
N TRP A 888 -32.74 4.55 -13.85
CA TRP A 888 -32.25 5.40 -12.76
C TRP A 888 -33.37 5.99 -11.89
N GLN A 889 -34.63 5.97 -12.37
CA GLN A 889 -35.79 6.38 -11.57
C GLN A 889 -36.15 5.38 -10.46
N ARG A 890 -35.73 4.11 -10.58
CA ARG A 890 -35.95 3.05 -9.57
C ARG A 890 -34.68 2.29 -9.16
N ALA A 891 -33.53 2.67 -9.69
CA ALA A 891 -32.25 2.14 -9.25
C ALA A 891 -31.93 2.58 -7.82
N PHE A 892 -31.21 1.72 -7.09
CA PHE A 892 -30.58 2.06 -5.81
C PHE A 892 -29.08 1.78 -5.89
N PHE A 893 -28.31 2.33 -4.96
CA PHE A 893 -26.89 2.05 -4.81
C PHE A 893 -26.67 1.15 -3.60
N ALA A 894 -26.01 0.00 -3.78
CA ALA A 894 -25.61 -0.88 -2.70
C ALA A 894 -24.25 -0.41 -2.17
N LEU A 895 -24.26 0.19 -0.99
CA LEU A 895 -23.07 0.77 -0.37
C LEU A 895 -22.14 -0.32 0.18
N HIS A 896 -20.86 -0.25 -0.17
CA HIS A 896 -19.78 -0.87 0.57
C HIS A 896 -18.98 0.26 1.22
N ASN A 897 -19.03 0.40 2.55
CA ASN A 897 -18.30 1.44 3.29
C ASN A 897 -17.40 0.86 4.39
N TYR A 898 -16.38 0.12 3.94
CA TYR A 898 -15.33 -0.41 4.83
C TYR A 898 -14.39 0.69 5.31
N GLY A 899 -14.17 0.78 6.61
CA GLY A 899 -13.30 1.76 7.25
C GLY A 899 -11.87 1.29 7.53
N ALA A 900 -11.44 0.13 7.02
CA ALA A 900 -10.17 -0.54 7.37
C ALA A 900 -9.93 -0.53 8.89
N ASN A 901 -8.88 0.15 9.36
CA ASN A 901 -8.66 0.49 10.78
C ASN A 901 -8.78 1.98 11.12
N HIS A 902 -9.28 2.79 10.19
CA HIS A 902 -9.48 4.23 10.32
C HIS A 902 -10.72 4.59 11.18
N PRO A 903 -10.77 5.77 11.83
CA PRO A 903 -11.93 6.19 12.63
C PRO A 903 -13.14 6.61 11.76
N PRO A 904 -14.37 6.62 12.32
CA PRO A 904 -15.59 6.97 11.57
C PRO A 904 -15.61 8.37 10.91
N ASN A 905 -14.76 9.30 11.34
CA ASN A 905 -14.62 10.64 10.74
C ASN A 905 -13.57 10.73 9.61
N TYR A 906 -12.83 9.65 9.33
CA TYR A 906 -11.79 9.61 8.29
C TYR A 906 -12.36 9.91 6.89
N PRO A 907 -11.61 10.58 5.99
CA PRO A 907 -10.26 11.14 6.17
C PRO A 907 -10.24 12.58 6.73
N TYR A 908 -11.38 13.09 7.25
CA TYR A 908 -11.50 14.41 7.87
C TYR A 908 -10.93 14.40 9.31
N ASP A 909 -9.75 13.82 9.45
CA ASP A 909 -9.08 13.56 10.71
C ASP A 909 -7.74 14.34 10.79
N PRO A 910 -7.19 14.58 11.99
CA PRO A 910 -5.95 15.35 12.15
C PRO A 910 -4.67 14.63 11.68
N ILE A 911 -4.69 13.31 11.47
CA ILE A 911 -3.52 12.51 11.06
C ILE A 911 -3.32 12.59 9.55
N THR A 912 -4.39 12.62 8.76
CA THR A 912 -4.33 12.72 7.29
C THR A 912 -4.61 14.10 6.76
N ASN A 913 -5.53 14.87 7.38
CA ASN A 913 -5.99 16.18 6.92
C ASN A 913 -6.43 16.17 5.44
N LYS A 914 -6.99 15.05 4.98
CA LYS A 914 -7.40 14.79 3.60
C LYS A 914 -8.92 14.96 3.42
N THR A 915 -9.37 14.95 2.17
CA THR A 915 -10.78 14.83 1.80
C THR A 915 -11.11 13.43 1.27
N ILE A 916 -12.41 13.08 1.23
CA ILE A 916 -12.89 11.79 0.68
C ILE A 916 -12.58 11.60 -0.83
N PHE A 917 -12.04 12.61 -1.51
CA PHE A 917 -11.57 12.54 -2.89
C PHE A 917 -10.06 12.19 -3.00
N GLU A 918 -9.36 12.15 -1.87
CA GLU A 918 -7.92 11.87 -1.76
C GLU A 918 -7.62 10.60 -0.95
N ASP A 919 -8.61 10.10 -0.19
CA ASP A 919 -8.59 8.83 0.55
C ASP A 919 -10.04 8.35 0.72
N ASP A 920 -10.42 7.29 0.02
CA ASP A 920 -11.80 6.76 -0.05
C ASP A 920 -12.00 5.49 0.81
N VAL A 921 -10.94 4.95 1.42
CA VAL A 921 -10.96 3.83 2.38
C VAL A 921 -11.56 4.30 3.72
N ALA A 922 -12.86 4.58 3.71
CA ALA A 922 -13.54 5.33 4.75
C ALA A 922 -15.01 4.92 4.93
N ALA A 923 -15.49 4.94 6.17
CA ALA A 923 -16.91 4.79 6.48
C ALA A 923 -17.80 5.89 5.83
N LEU A 924 -17.21 7.02 5.41
CA LEU A 924 -17.87 8.17 4.78
C LEU A 924 -17.85 8.15 3.23
N VAL A 925 -17.37 7.08 2.58
CA VAL A 925 -17.25 6.98 1.10
C VAL A 925 -18.56 7.17 0.33
N PHE A 926 -19.72 7.01 0.98
CA PHE A 926 -21.02 7.37 0.39
C PHE A 926 -21.12 8.85 -0.05
N LEU A 927 -20.29 9.75 0.49
CA LEU A 927 -20.20 11.14 0.04
C LEU A 927 -19.56 11.25 -1.36
N LEU A 928 -18.51 10.47 -1.63
CA LEU A 928 -17.83 10.38 -2.93
C LEU A 928 -18.78 9.82 -3.99
N TYR A 929 -19.41 8.67 -3.70
CA TYR A 929 -20.38 8.05 -4.61
C TYR A 929 -21.58 8.97 -4.90
N ALA A 930 -22.07 9.71 -3.90
CA ALA A 930 -23.15 10.68 -4.11
C ALA A 930 -22.75 11.84 -5.03
N ALA A 931 -21.49 12.29 -4.95
CA ALA A 931 -20.97 13.32 -5.85
C ALA A 931 -20.88 12.81 -7.30
N TRP A 932 -20.36 11.61 -7.53
CA TRP A 932 -20.33 10.99 -8.86
C TRP A 932 -21.74 10.80 -9.45
N MET A 933 -22.71 10.34 -8.66
CA MET A 933 -24.11 10.25 -9.12
C MET A 933 -24.66 11.62 -9.51
N LYS A 934 -24.45 12.64 -8.68
CA LYS A 934 -24.89 14.00 -8.94
C LYS A 934 -24.26 14.59 -10.21
N GLU A 935 -23.02 14.21 -10.53
CA GLU A 935 -22.32 14.60 -11.75
C GLU A 935 -22.85 13.84 -12.99
N LYS A 936 -22.77 12.50 -13.02
CA LYS A 936 -23.00 11.70 -14.25
C LYS A 936 -24.46 11.46 -14.59
N ILE A 937 -25.35 11.37 -13.58
CA ILE A 937 -26.81 11.18 -13.78
C ILE A 937 -27.64 12.36 -13.26
N GLY A 938 -27.00 13.47 -12.85
CA GLY A 938 -27.65 14.71 -12.44
C GLY A 938 -28.33 14.69 -11.06
N TYR A 939 -28.38 13.54 -10.38
CA TYR A 939 -29.13 13.34 -9.14
C TYR A 939 -28.59 12.14 -8.33
N VAL A 940 -29.01 11.98 -7.06
CA VAL A 940 -28.47 10.95 -6.15
C VAL A 940 -29.47 9.83 -5.91
N LEU A 941 -29.06 8.58 -6.15
CA LEU A 941 -29.87 7.38 -5.88
C LEU A 941 -30.03 7.17 -4.36
N PRO A 942 -31.05 6.44 -3.88
CA PRO A 942 -31.05 5.94 -2.51
C PRO A 942 -29.85 4.98 -2.34
N ILE A 943 -28.97 5.33 -1.40
CA ILE A 943 -27.81 4.56 -1.00
C ILE A 943 -28.24 3.66 0.17
N ILE A 944 -28.29 2.35 -0.06
CA ILE A 944 -28.73 1.33 0.89
C ILE A 944 -27.52 0.46 1.22
N GLY A 945 -27.33 0.08 2.48
CA GLY A 945 -26.22 -0.80 2.87
C GLY A 945 -26.22 -2.12 2.10
N GLY A 946 -25.05 -2.47 1.53
CA GLY A 946 -24.70 -3.84 1.13
C GLY A 946 -23.70 -4.45 2.10
N GLU A 947 -22.53 -3.83 2.26
CA GLU A 947 -21.45 -4.24 3.16
C GLU A 947 -20.76 -3.01 3.80
N GLY A 948 -19.77 -3.23 4.67
CA GLY A 948 -18.95 -2.16 5.26
C GLY A 948 -18.68 -2.35 6.75
N GLY A 949 -18.44 -1.23 7.44
CA GLY A 949 -18.00 -1.23 8.83
C GLY A 949 -16.51 -1.53 8.97
N TRP A 950 -16.13 -2.28 10.00
CA TRP A 950 -14.72 -2.56 10.30
C TRP A 950 -14.47 -4.05 10.57
N GLN A 951 -13.46 -4.62 9.94
CA GLN A 951 -13.03 -6.02 10.12
C GLN A 951 -12.40 -6.23 11.51
N TYR A 952 -12.72 -7.34 12.17
CA TYR A 952 -12.20 -7.58 13.52
C TYR A 952 -10.74 -8.03 13.47
N GLY A 953 -9.85 -7.15 13.94
CA GLY A 953 -8.41 -7.31 13.89
C GLY A 953 -7.72 -6.57 12.74
N ALA A 954 -8.44 -5.76 11.95
CA ALA A 954 -7.90 -4.87 10.93
C ALA A 954 -6.77 -3.98 11.48
N HIS A 955 -5.65 -3.88 10.77
CA HIS A 955 -4.46 -3.10 11.15
C HIS A 955 -3.59 -2.76 9.93
N GLU A 956 -4.23 -2.36 8.82
CA GLU A 956 -3.56 -2.20 7.52
C GLU A 956 -2.74 -0.91 7.53
N ASP A 957 -3.30 0.18 8.05
CA ASP A 957 -2.60 1.44 8.26
C ASP A 957 -1.98 1.52 9.66
N GLN A 958 -0.65 1.49 9.73
CA GLN A 958 0.12 1.59 10.98
C GLN A 958 0.00 2.96 11.68
N ARG A 959 -0.64 3.96 11.07
CA ARG A 959 -0.98 5.24 11.71
C ARG A 959 -2.13 5.11 12.73
N TYR A 960 -2.93 4.04 12.65
CA TYR A 960 -4.13 3.84 13.46
C TYR A 960 -4.08 2.55 14.29
N PRO A 961 -4.72 2.52 15.48
CA PRO A 961 -4.78 1.32 16.30
C PRO A 961 -5.53 0.17 15.60
N LYS A 962 -5.15 -1.06 15.92
CA LYS A 962 -5.83 -2.29 15.48
C LYS A 962 -7.29 -2.33 15.94
N VAL A 963 -8.21 -2.76 15.07
CA VAL A 963 -9.65 -2.82 15.38
C VAL A 963 -10.03 -4.09 16.15
N GLU A 964 -9.77 -4.08 17.45
CA GLU A 964 -10.28 -5.08 18.40
C GLU A 964 -11.23 -4.41 19.41
N SER A 965 -11.76 -5.15 20.39
CA SER A 965 -12.46 -4.54 21.53
C SER A 965 -11.54 -3.56 22.29
N PRO A 966 -12.03 -2.38 22.74
CA PRO A 966 -13.39 -1.84 22.60
C PRO A 966 -13.60 -1.01 21.31
N LEU A 967 -12.58 -0.85 20.47
CA LEU A 967 -12.62 0.02 19.29
C LEU A 967 -13.67 -0.41 18.27
N HIS A 968 -13.73 -1.71 17.97
CA HIS A 968 -14.76 -2.31 17.10
C HIS A 968 -16.18 -2.03 17.60
N ALA A 969 -16.38 -1.99 18.93
CA ALA A 969 -17.67 -1.66 19.54
C ALA A 969 -18.00 -0.17 19.42
N LYS A 970 -17.01 0.71 19.70
CA LYS A 970 -17.15 2.17 19.58
C LYS A 970 -17.53 2.58 18.15
N TYR A 971 -16.77 2.14 17.15
CA TYR A 971 -16.93 2.59 15.77
C TYR A 971 -18.29 2.19 15.18
N HIS A 972 -18.73 0.94 15.37
CA HIS A 972 -20.06 0.49 14.94
C HIS A 972 -21.20 1.19 15.69
N ALA A 973 -21.04 1.45 17.00
CA ALA A 973 -22.05 2.20 17.76
C ALA A 973 -22.17 3.65 17.28
N GLU A 974 -21.06 4.32 17.01
CA GLU A 974 -21.01 5.69 16.47
C GLU A 974 -21.68 5.77 15.08
N MET A 975 -21.38 4.82 14.19
CA MET A 975 -21.97 4.74 12.85
C MET A 975 -23.49 4.53 12.87
N PHE A 976 -24.01 3.71 13.79
CA PHE A 976 -25.47 3.53 13.94
C PHE A 976 -26.15 4.71 14.67
N GLU A 977 -25.41 5.52 15.42
CA GLU A 977 -25.93 6.74 16.04
C GLU A 977 -26.13 7.89 15.04
N TRP A 978 -25.41 7.92 13.91
CA TRP A 978 -25.63 8.90 12.83
C TRP A 978 -27.10 9.05 12.44
N PHE A 979 -27.81 7.92 12.39
CA PHE A 979 -29.23 7.83 12.02
C PHE A 979 -30.18 8.34 13.12
N ARG A 980 -29.73 8.38 14.38
CA ARG A 980 -30.49 8.92 15.52
C ARG A 980 -30.20 10.40 15.75
N THR A 981 -28.93 10.82 15.62
CA THR A 981 -28.50 12.21 15.76
C THR A 981 -28.88 13.08 14.55
N GLY A 982 -29.01 12.45 13.37
CA GLY A 982 -29.12 13.17 12.11
C GLY A 982 -27.79 13.81 11.68
N VAL A 983 -26.65 13.36 12.22
CA VAL A 983 -25.32 13.94 12.00
C VAL A 983 -24.27 12.84 11.88
N VAL A 984 -23.48 12.85 10.80
CA VAL A 984 -22.40 11.88 10.54
C VAL A 984 -21.06 12.35 11.16
N SER A 985 -20.05 11.47 11.30
CA SER A 985 -18.88 11.75 12.14
C SER A 985 -17.94 12.88 11.68
N ASN A 986 -18.03 13.38 10.45
CA ASN A 986 -17.37 14.65 10.06
C ASN A 986 -18.19 15.91 10.45
N GLY A 987 -19.30 15.72 11.17
CA GLY A 987 -20.23 16.75 11.63
C GLY A 987 -21.23 17.25 10.59
N GLU A 988 -21.34 16.64 9.41
CA GLU A 988 -22.37 17.01 8.43
C GLU A 988 -23.76 16.49 8.83
N PRO A 989 -24.86 17.14 8.43
CA PRO A 989 -26.18 16.54 8.47
C PRO A 989 -26.20 15.22 7.69
N LEU A 990 -26.82 14.20 8.27
CA LEU A 990 -27.05 12.90 7.64
C LEU A 990 -27.89 13.09 6.36
N PRO A 991 -27.39 12.73 5.17
CA PRO A 991 -28.15 12.91 3.94
C PRO A 991 -29.39 12.00 3.86
N ASP A 992 -30.49 12.56 3.37
CA ASP A 992 -31.72 11.81 3.08
C ASP A 992 -31.51 10.65 2.09
N TYR A 993 -30.50 10.73 1.22
CA TYR A 993 -30.20 9.69 0.24
C TYR A 993 -29.52 8.46 0.85
N LEU A 994 -28.76 8.58 1.95
CA LEU A 994 -28.19 7.43 2.66
C LEU A 994 -29.29 6.78 3.50
N PHE A 995 -29.96 5.74 3.00
CA PHE A 995 -31.08 5.06 3.64
C PHE A 995 -30.63 4.17 4.82
N SER A 996 -29.54 3.41 4.67
CA SER A 996 -29.05 2.49 5.69
C SER A 996 -27.56 2.16 5.54
N VAL A 997 -26.99 1.53 6.57
CA VAL A 997 -25.66 0.87 6.55
C VAL A 997 -25.80 -0.56 7.06
N THR A 998 -24.96 -1.48 6.55
CA THR A 998 -25.00 -2.92 6.88
C THR A 998 -23.58 -3.47 7.04
N PRO A 999 -23.02 -3.48 8.26
CA PRO A 999 -21.70 -4.07 8.48
C PRO A 999 -21.63 -5.54 8.11
N TRP A 1000 -20.43 -5.98 7.76
CA TRP A 1000 -20.08 -7.39 7.62
C TRP A 1000 -19.76 -7.98 9.01
N ILE A 1001 -20.28 -9.14 9.44
CA ILE A 1001 -21.41 -9.94 8.94
C ILE A 1001 -22.08 -10.62 10.15
N ALA A 1002 -23.37 -10.96 10.07
CA ALA A 1002 -24.05 -11.70 11.14
C ALA A 1002 -23.33 -13.02 11.49
N GLY A 1003 -22.89 -13.76 10.47
CA GLY A 1003 -21.94 -14.86 10.64
C GLY A 1003 -21.83 -15.82 9.45
N GLY A 1004 -21.02 -16.87 9.63
CA GLY A 1004 -20.86 -17.99 8.70
C GLY A 1004 -19.74 -17.81 7.67
N TRP A 1005 -18.92 -16.76 7.76
CA TRP A 1005 -17.87 -16.45 6.79
C TRP A 1005 -16.46 -16.50 7.40
N GLY A 1006 -16.28 -16.17 8.68
CA GLY A 1006 -14.99 -16.28 9.36
C GLY A 1006 -14.78 -15.32 10.52
N GLY A 1007 -13.58 -14.72 10.60
CA GLY A 1007 -13.16 -13.92 11.75
C GLY A 1007 -14.11 -12.77 12.11
N ASP A 1008 -14.72 -12.17 11.10
CA ASP A 1008 -15.62 -11.01 11.19
C ASP A 1008 -17.04 -11.32 11.68
N ASP A 1009 -17.41 -12.61 11.75
CA ASP A 1009 -18.73 -13.06 12.18
C ASP A 1009 -19.10 -12.43 13.54
N TRP A 1010 -20.21 -11.71 13.60
CA TRP A 1010 -20.70 -11.11 14.85
C TRP A 1010 -21.10 -12.19 15.86
N TRP A 1011 -21.68 -13.29 15.39
CA TRP A 1011 -22.05 -14.48 16.16
C TRP A 1011 -21.45 -15.76 15.56
N GLY A 1012 -20.93 -16.65 16.41
CA GLY A 1012 -20.52 -18.01 16.05
C GLY A 1012 -19.15 -18.15 15.35
N GLY A 1013 -18.42 -17.04 15.12
CA GLY A 1013 -17.14 -17.06 14.42
C GLY A 1013 -15.98 -17.73 15.18
N PRO A 1014 -14.89 -18.11 14.49
CA PRO A 1014 -13.69 -18.69 15.09
C PRO A 1014 -12.92 -17.74 16.03
N LEU A 1015 -13.19 -16.43 15.96
CA LEU A 1015 -12.68 -15.42 16.92
C LEU A 1015 -13.67 -15.13 18.07
N GLY A 1016 -14.77 -15.89 18.16
CA GLY A 1016 -15.84 -15.71 19.13
C GLY A 1016 -16.84 -14.60 18.77
N ASP A 1017 -17.96 -14.61 19.50
CA ASP A 1017 -19.01 -13.58 19.42
C ASP A 1017 -18.46 -12.20 19.80
N LYS A 1018 -18.78 -11.18 18.99
CA LYS A 1018 -18.34 -9.79 19.17
C LYS A 1018 -19.13 -9.09 20.28
N THR A 1019 -19.12 -9.68 21.47
CA THR A 1019 -20.06 -9.45 22.57
C THR A 1019 -20.13 -7.99 23.02
N GLU A 1020 -18.99 -7.30 23.12
CA GLU A 1020 -18.97 -5.86 23.42
C GLU A 1020 -19.63 -5.00 22.34
N THR A 1021 -19.46 -5.36 21.07
CA THR A 1021 -20.08 -4.64 19.93
C THR A 1021 -21.59 -4.88 19.92
N ILE A 1022 -22.00 -6.14 20.04
CA ILE A 1022 -23.40 -6.54 20.15
C ILE A 1022 -24.08 -5.81 21.32
N ASN A 1023 -23.42 -5.73 22.47
CA ASN A 1023 -23.97 -5.06 23.66
C ASN A 1023 -23.95 -3.53 23.54
N ALA A 1024 -22.94 -2.93 22.91
CA ALA A 1024 -22.92 -1.49 22.60
C ALA A 1024 -24.08 -1.09 21.68
N VAL A 1025 -24.32 -1.84 20.60
CA VAL A 1025 -25.43 -1.57 19.66
C VAL A 1025 -26.79 -1.85 20.30
N ARG A 1026 -26.91 -2.87 21.17
CA ARG A 1026 -28.09 -3.10 22.03
C ARG A 1026 -28.39 -1.95 22.99
N ALA A 1027 -27.36 -1.30 23.52
CA ALA A 1027 -27.51 -0.20 24.47
C ALA A 1027 -27.91 1.13 23.80
N LEU A 1028 -27.75 1.27 22.48
CA LEU A 1028 -28.19 2.45 21.75
C LEU A 1028 -29.74 2.56 21.78
N PRO A 1029 -30.31 3.72 22.11
CA PRO A 1029 -31.77 3.91 22.19
C PRO A 1029 -32.52 3.43 20.95
N SER A 1030 -33.74 2.94 21.14
CA SER A 1030 -34.68 2.72 20.04
C SER A 1030 -35.18 4.06 19.50
N PHE A 1031 -35.19 4.21 18.18
CA PHE A 1031 -35.69 5.41 17.51
C PHE A 1031 -36.31 5.03 16.16
N THR A 1032 -37.00 5.98 15.54
CA THR A 1032 -37.34 5.97 14.12
C THR A 1032 -36.71 7.20 13.50
N ARG A 1033 -35.97 6.99 12.41
CA ARG A 1033 -35.21 8.03 11.71
C ARG A 1033 -36.13 9.15 11.23
N LYS A 1034 -35.60 10.37 11.20
CA LYS A 1034 -36.18 11.50 10.48
C LYS A 1034 -35.44 11.78 9.18
N PHE A 1035 -36.21 12.08 8.14
CA PHE A 1035 -35.76 12.66 6.88
C PHE A 1035 -36.22 14.12 6.83
N SER A 1036 -35.57 14.96 6.01
CA SER A 1036 -35.87 16.41 5.92
C SER A 1036 -37.34 16.73 5.61
N TRP A 1037 -38.04 15.78 5.00
CA TRP A 1037 -39.43 15.89 4.58
C TRP A 1037 -40.47 15.44 5.61
N ASP A 1038 -40.07 14.90 6.77
CA ASP A 1038 -40.99 14.33 7.78
C ASP A 1038 -41.63 15.41 8.70
N GLY A 1039 -41.97 16.58 8.13
CA GLY A 1039 -42.67 17.66 8.83
C GLY A 1039 -41.77 18.71 9.49
N GLY A 1040 -40.46 18.62 9.34
CA GLY A 1040 -39.52 19.66 9.74
C GLY A 1040 -38.11 19.35 9.30
N ALA A 1041 -37.35 20.39 8.92
CA ALA A 1041 -35.91 20.32 9.05
C ALA A 1041 -35.59 19.98 10.51
N ILE A 1042 -34.69 19.03 10.76
CA ILE A 1042 -34.06 18.92 12.08
C ILE A 1042 -33.39 20.29 12.29
N PRO A 1043 -33.88 21.14 13.22
CA PRO A 1043 -33.41 22.51 13.28
C PRO A 1043 -32.13 22.46 14.10
N VAL A 1044 -31.02 22.20 13.38
CA VAL A 1044 -29.65 22.08 13.89
C VAL A 1044 -29.46 23.15 14.95
N PRO A 1045 -29.31 22.78 16.24
CA PRO A 1045 -29.34 23.76 17.31
C PRO A 1045 -28.22 24.77 17.12
N ALA A 1046 -28.60 25.99 16.74
CA ALA A 1046 -27.67 27.01 16.29
C ALA A 1046 -27.11 27.72 17.52
N TYR A 1047 -26.16 27.06 18.19
CA TYR A 1047 -25.51 27.55 19.39
C TYR A 1047 -24.18 28.25 19.09
N SER A 1048 -23.94 29.35 19.78
CA SER A 1048 -22.66 30.04 19.85
C SER A 1048 -22.37 30.45 21.29
N PHE A 1049 -21.09 30.41 21.67
CA PHE A 1049 -20.61 30.93 22.94
C PHE A 1049 -19.19 31.45 22.74
N THR A 1050 -18.95 32.72 23.03
CA THR A 1050 -17.69 33.41 22.78
C THR A 1050 -17.32 34.32 23.96
N ALA A 1051 -16.04 34.70 24.03
CA ALA A 1051 -15.53 35.75 24.90
C ALA A 1051 -14.84 36.83 24.04
N THR A 1052 -14.97 38.10 24.42
CA THR A 1052 -14.32 39.21 23.69
C THR A 1052 -13.91 40.34 24.64
N PRO A 1053 -12.62 40.71 24.71
CA PRO A 1053 -11.47 39.98 24.16
C PRO A 1053 -11.27 38.60 24.83
N THR A 1054 -10.63 37.66 24.13
CA THR A 1054 -10.28 36.33 24.66
C THR A 1054 -9.03 36.33 25.56
N THR A 1055 -8.27 37.43 25.56
CA THR A 1055 -7.10 37.64 26.42
C THR A 1055 -7.18 39.02 27.07
N ILE A 1056 -6.88 39.09 28.36
CA ILE A 1056 -6.86 40.32 29.16
C ILE A 1056 -5.65 40.37 30.10
N THR A 1057 -5.32 41.55 30.63
CA THR A 1057 -4.50 41.71 31.84
C THR A 1057 -5.38 41.64 33.08
N ALA A 1058 -4.85 41.16 34.21
CA ALA A 1058 -5.60 41.06 35.47
C ALA A 1058 -6.20 42.42 35.88
N GLY A 1059 -7.52 42.45 36.11
CA GLY A 1059 -8.28 43.66 36.44
C GLY A 1059 -8.98 44.34 35.25
N GLN A 1060 -8.73 43.90 34.01
CA GLN A 1060 -9.55 44.29 32.85
C GLN A 1060 -10.80 43.39 32.73
N SER A 1061 -11.75 43.80 31.88
CA SER A 1061 -13.01 43.08 31.63
C SER A 1061 -13.10 42.51 30.22
N ALA A 1062 -13.68 41.32 30.09
CA ALA A 1062 -14.11 40.73 28.82
C ALA A 1062 -15.62 40.46 28.84
N THR A 1063 -16.24 40.43 27.66
CA THR A 1063 -17.67 40.14 27.50
C THR A 1063 -17.85 38.72 26.99
N LEU A 1064 -18.57 37.90 27.75
CA LEU A 1064 -19.13 36.65 27.28
C LEU A 1064 -20.37 36.94 26.44
N GLN A 1065 -20.55 36.25 25.32
CA GLN A 1065 -21.75 36.33 24.48
C GLN A 1065 -22.19 34.93 24.07
N TRP A 1066 -23.49 34.66 24.15
CA TRP A 1066 -24.09 33.42 23.66
C TRP A 1066 -25.37 33.66 22.88
N SER A 1067 -25.66 32.74 21.97
CA SER A 1067 -26.95 32.61 21.32
C SER A 1067 -27.26 31.14 21.11
N THR A 1068 -28.53 30.73 21.22
CA THR A 1068 -28.95 29.35 20.93
C THR A 1068 -30.34 29.34 20.30
N THR A 1069 -30.65 28.25 19.59
CA THR A 1069 -32.02 27.91 19.20
C THR A 1069 -32.45 26.58 19.84
N ASN A 1070 -33.75 26.45 20.12
CA ASN A 1070 -34.41 25.24 20.63
C ASN A 1070 -33.92 24.70 22.00
N ALA A 1071 -33.17 25.51 22.76
CA ALA A 1071 -32.86 25.23 24.15
C ALA A 1071 -34.10 25.38 25.06
N THR A 1072 -34.34 24.40 25.92
CA THR A 1072 -35.37 24.45 26.99
C THR A 1072 -34.80 24.95 28.31
N GLN A 1073 -33.49 24.79 28.54
CA GLN A 1073 -32.77 25.35 29.67
C GLN A 1073 -31.33 25.64 29.28
N ILE A 1074 -30.76 26.73 29.78
CA ILE A 1074 -29.33 27.04 29.63
C ILE A 1074 -28.78 27.44 30.99
N LYS A 1075 -27.56 27.01 31.30
CA LYS A 1075 -26.83 27.35 32.52
C LYS A 1075 -25.42 27.85 32.19
N LEU A 1076 -25.10 29.08 32.59
CA LEU A 1076 -23.74 29.62 32.54
C LEU A 1076 -23.06 29.40 33.90
N ASN A 1077 -22.02 28.56 33.94
CA ASN A 1077 -21.39 28.07 35.19
C ASN A 1077 -22.40 27.53 36.23
N GLY A 1078 -23.49 26.91 35.77
CA GLY A 1078 -24.57 26.38 36.61
C GLY A 1078 -25.74 27.34 36.86
N GLU A 1079 -25.57 28.65 36.66
CA GLU A 1079 -26.62 29.67 36.82
C GLU A 1079 -27.54 29.73 35.59
N VAL A 1080 -28.86 29.64 35.78
CA VAL A 1080 -29.82 29.62 34.65
C VAL A 1080 -29.83 30.97 33.91
N VAL A 1081 -29.65 30.94 32.59
CA VAL A 1081 -29.60 32.13 31.71
C VAL A 1081 -30.59 32.02 30.54
N ALA A 1082 -30.89 33.17 29.92
CA ALA A 1082 -31.77 33.25 28.75
C ALA A 1082 -31.16 32.60 27.49
N ALA A 1083 -32.02 32.27 26.52
CA ALA A 1083 -31.67 31.55 25.28
C ALA A 1083 -30.51 32.19 24.48
N SER A 1084 -30.42 33.52 24.52
CA SER A 1084 -29.30 34.32 24.01
C SER A 1084 -29.03 35.44 25.00
N GLY A 1085 -27.79 35.93 25.07
CA GLY A 1085 -27.42 37.01 25.99
C GLY A 1085 -25.94 37.37 25.97
N THR A 1086 -25.59 38.35 26.81
CA THR A 1086 -24.21 38.77 27.07
C THR A 1086 -23.98 38.92 28.58
N ARG A 1087 -22.72 38.78 29.01
CA ARG A 1087 -22.29 38.99 30.40
C ARG A 1087 -20.85 39.51 30.46
N ALA A 1088 -20.66 40.71 30.96
CA ALA A 1088 -19.32 41.21 31.28
C ALA A 1088 -18.75 40.47 32.50
N VAL A 1089 -17.48 40.10 32.43
CA VAL A 1089 -16.72 39.40 33.48
C VAL A 1089 -15.29 39.96 33.57
N ALA A 1090 -14.69 39.95 34.76
CA ALA A 1090 -13.33 40.45 34.98
C ALA A 1090 -12.50 39.42 35.79
N PRO A 1091 -12.13 38.27 35.19
CA PRO A 1091 -11.38 37.24 35.88
C PRO A 1091 -9.94 37.71 36.21
N ALA A 1092 -9.46 37.39 37.41
CA ALA A 1092 -8.11 37.75 37.86
C ALA A 1092 -7.03 36.70 37.52
N GLN A 1093 -7.45 35.52 37.03
CA GLN A 1093 -6.62 34.41 36.55
C GLN A 1093 -7.32 33.78 35.33
N THR A 1094 -6.59 33.08 34.46
CA THR A 1094 -7.17 32.42 33.28
C THR A 1094 -8.38 31.56 33.68
N THR A 1095 -9.55 31.92 33.19
CA THR A 1095 -10.84 31.35 33.63
C THR A 1095 -11.64 30.87 32.43
N THR A 1096 -12.01 29.59 32.45
CA THR A 1096 -12.99 29.01 31.52
C THR A 1096 -14.39 29.17 32.10
N TYR A 1097 -15.29 29.71 31.29
CA TYR A 1097 -16.73 29.70 31.55
C TYR A 1097 -17.36 28.58 30.71
N THR A 1098 -18.41 27.96 31.23
CA THR A 1098 -19.11 26.83 30.59
C THR A 1098 -20.59 27.17 30.43
N LEU A 1099 -21.09 27.07 29.20
CA LEU A 1099 -22.50 27.20 28.87
C LEU A 1099 -23.08 25.80 28.63
N HIS A 1100 -23.82 25.30 29.62
CA HIS A 1100 -24.53 24.03 29.56
C HIS A 1100 -25.93 24.25 28.99
N ILE A 1101 -26.23 23.64 27.84
CA ILE A 1101 -27.48 23.76 27.11
C ILE A 1101 -28.26 22.45 27.23
N VAL A 1102 -29.57 22.53 27.49
CA VAL A 1102 -30.54 21.42 27.41
C VAL A 1102 -31.54 21.74 26.30
N PHE A 1103 -31.82 20.79 25.41
CA PHE A 1103 -32.74 20.96 24.28
C PHE A 1103 -34.13 20.35 24.51
N ALA A 1104 -35.06 20.61 23.59
CA ALA A 1104 -36.44 20.13 23.66
C ALA A 1104 -36.61 18.59 23.62
N ASP A 1105 -35.57 17.85 23.20
CA ASP A 1105 -35.51 16.38 23.21
C ASP A 1105 -34.79 15.80 24.45
N ASN A 1106 -34.47 16.65 25.44
CA ASN A 1106 -33.63 16.37 26.61
C ASN A 1106 -32.16 16.00 26.32
N THR A 1107 -31.66 16.18 25.09
CA THR A 1107 -30.21 16.13 24.85
C THR A 1107 -29.52 17.36 25.44
N THR A 1108 -28.22 17.23 25.75
CA THR A 1108 -27.44 18.29 26.39
C THR A 1108 -26.14 18.59 25.66
N LYS A 1109 -25.72 19.85 25.64
CA LYS A 1109 -24.47 20.32 25.04
C LYS A 1109 -23.76 21.33 25.92
N ASP A 1110 -22.52 21.04 26.29
CA ASP A 1110 -21.62 22.01 26.92
C ASP A 1110 -20.79 22.75 25.87
N LEU A 1111 -20.60 24.05 26.08
CA LEU A 1111 -19.67 24.91 25.33
C LEU A 1111 -18.73 25.63 26.31
N GLY A 1112 -17.46 25.77 25.94
CA GLY A 1112 -16.46 26.49 26.74
C GLY A 1112 -16.08 27.84 26.12
N ALA A 1113 -15.95 28.88 26.95
CA ALA A 1113 -15.34 30.15 26.58
C ALA A 1113 -14.25 30.51 27.61
N THR A 1114 -12.99 30.41 27.20
CA THR A 1114 -11.83 30.71 28.06
C THR A 1114 -11.37 32.15 27.86
N ILE A 1115 -11.22 32.88 28.96
CA ILE A 1115 -10.56 34.19 29.00
C ILE A 1115 -9.18 33.99 29.62
N THR A 1116 -8.15 34.19 28.81
CA THR A 1116 -6.74 34.10 29.23
C THR A 1116 -6.35 35.37 29.98
N VAL A 1117 -5.79 35.23 31.18
CA VAL A 1117 -5.28 36.36 31.95
C VAL A 1117 -3.75 36.31 31.92
N SER A 1118 -3.15 37.19 31.13
CA SER A 1118 -1.71 37.22 30.94
C SER A 1118 -1.01 37.85 32.15
N ALA A 1119 -0.11 37.08 32.78
CA ALA A 1119 0.97 37.65 33.60
C ALA A 1119 2.01 38.30 32.68
N SER A 1120 2.59 39.43 33.09
CA SER A 1120 3.52 40.20 32.25
C SER A 1120 4.87 39.49 32.06
N SER A 1121 5.16 39.04 30.83
CA SER A 1121 6.47 38.53 30.44
C SER A 1121 7.50 39.67 30.33
N GLY A 1122 8.58 39.60 31.11
CA GLY A 1122 9.57 40.70 31.31
C GLY A 1122 10.55 40.98 30.16
N LEU A 1123 10.13 40.83 28.90
CA LEU A 1123 10.90 41.24 27.73
C LEU A 1123 10.21 42.42 27.02
N PRO A 1124 10.94 43.49 26.67
CA PRO A 1124 10.39 44.56 25.83
C PRO A 1124 10.19 44.06 24.39
N ALA A 1125 9.31 44.74 23.65
CA ALA A 1125 9.20 44.53 22.21
C ALA A 1125 10.53 44.90 21.50
N LEU A 1126 10.86 44.20 20.42
CA LEU A 1126 12.05 44.50 19.60
C LEU A 1126 11.92 45.91 19.01
N GLN A 1127 12.92 46.74 19.25
CA GLN A 1127 13.12 48.00 18.54
C GLN A 1127 13.98 47.72 17.29
N TRP A 1128 13.42 47.92 16.09
CA TRP A 1128 14.09 47.65 14.82
C TRP A 1128 14.07 48.92 13.97
N ASP A 1129 15.24 49.38 13.54
CA ASP A 1129 15.38 50.49 12.59
C ASP A 1129 15.04 50.00 11.17
N ALA A 1130 13.94 50.50 10.59
CA ALA A 1130 13.47 50.11 9.26
C ALA A 1130 14.46 50.39 8.12
N ARG A 1131 15.54 51.18 8.36
CA ARG A 1131 16.65 51.33 7.41
C ARG A 1131 17.43 50.02 7.22
N LEU A 1132 17.41 49.11 8.20
CA LEU A 1132 18.03 47.79 8.11
C LEU A 1132 17.38 46.93 7.02
N ASP A 1133 16.04 46.99 6.89
CA ASP A 1133 15.29 46.26 5.87
C ASP A 1133 15.66 46.73 4.46
N ALA A 1134 15.82 48.05 4.27
CA ALA A 1134 16.25 48.65 3.01
C ALA A 1134 17.70 48.30 2.60
N LEU A 1135 18.53 47.90 3.57
CA LEU A 1135 19.89 47.39 3.34
C LEU A 1135 19.95 45.86 3.13
N GLY A 1136 18.82 45.16 3.27
CA GLY A 1136 18.75 43.69 3.18
C GLY A 1136 19.20 42.95 4.45
N VAL A 1137 19.34 43.64 5.59
CA VAL A 1137 19.75 43.04 6.86
C VAL A 1137 18.62 42.17 7.42
N LYS A 1138 18.94 40.93 7.79
CA LYS A 1138 17.98 39.89 8.17
C LYS A 1138 18.19 39.46 9.62
N LEU A 1139 17.10 39.14 10.33
CA LEU A 1139 17.10 38.63 11.71
C LEU A 1139 16.54 37.21 11.77
N THR A 1140 17.37 36.26 12.19
CA THR A 1140 16.95 34.88 12.47
C THR A 1140 16.87 34.67 13.98
N ARG A 1141 15.71 34.31 14.52
CA ARG A 1141 15.56 34.00 15.96
C ARG A 1141 16.10 32.61 16.28
N ALA A 1142 16.77 32.44 17.42
CA ALA A 1142 17.15 31.10 17.92
C ALA A 1142 15.93 30.33 18.43
N THR A 1143 15.89 29.01 18.19
CA THR A 1143 14.77 28.16 18.62
C THR A 1143 14.82 27.78 20.11
N ASP A 1144 16.00 27.81 20.73
CA ASP A 1144 16.16 27.48 22.15
C ASP A 1144 15.40 28.45 23.06
N ALA A 1145 14.68 27.91 24.04
CA ALA A 1145 13.89 28.70 24.99
C ALA A 1145 14.74 29.59 25.92
N ARG A 1146 16.03 29.27 26.06
CA ARG A 1146 17.03 29.99 26.85
C ARG A 1146 18.16 30.46 25.94
N ALA A 1147 18.21 31.75 25.61
CA ALA A 1147 19.05 32.29 24.54
C ALA A 1147 19.25 33.81 24.64
N TRP A 1148 20.27 34.34 23.96
CA TRP A 1148 20.45 35.78 23.76
C TRP A 1148 19.47 36.31 22.69
N ARG A 1149 18.44 37.03 23.14
CA ARG A 1149 17.43 37.65 22.27
C ARG A 1149 17.85 39.03 21.81
N LEU A 1150 17.72 39.32 20.52
CA LEU A 1150 17.85 40.69 20.03
C LEU A 1150 16.63 41.50 20.48
N VAL A 1151 16.86 42.60 21.20
CA VAL A 1151 15.82 43.50 21.73
C VAL A 1151 15.92 44.92 21.16
N SER A 1152 17.07 45.32 20.63
CA SER A 1152 17.19 46.51 19.78
C SER A 1152 18.21 46.32 18.68
N ALA A 1153 17.91 46.81 17.47
CA ALA A 1153 18.87 46.93 16.37
C ALA A 1153 18.70 48.31 15.71
N VAL A 1154 19.77 49.09 15.72
CA VAL A 1154 19.79 50.47 15.20
C VAL A 1154 20.90 50.60 14.17
N TYR A 1155 20.57 51.21 13.04
CA TYR A 1155 21.56 51.60 12.03
C TYR A 1155 22.06 53.02 12.32
N GLN A 1156 23.32 53.31 11.97
CA GLN A 1156 23.86 54.67 11.97
C GLN A 1156 24.51 54.94 10.62
N ASP A 1157 23.99 55.95 9.91
CA ASP A 1157 24.60 56.41 8.66
C ASP A 1157 25.91 57.19 8.90
N GLU A 1158 26.52 57.68 7.82
CA GLU A 1158 27.83 58.35 7.81
C GLU A 1158 27.88 59.66 8.63
N THR A 1159 26.73 60.27 8.91
CA THR A 1159 26.61 61.42 9.82
C THR A 1159 26.46 60.95 11.27
N GLU A 1160 25.63 59.92 11.48
CA GLU A 1160 25.32 59.37 12.80
C GLU A 1160 26.48 58.55 13.40
N SER A 1161 27.33 57.96 12.56
CA SER A 1161 28.48 57.13 12.95
C SER A 1161 29.69 57.95 13.41
N GLY A 1162 29.73 59.25 13.10
CA GLY A 1162 30.90 60.11 13.29
C GLY A 1162 32.12 59.68 12.45
N GLY A 1163 31.91 59.00 11.32
CA GLY A 1163 32.98 58.43 10.48
C GLY A 1163 33.52 57.07 10.94
N ASN A 1164 32.90 56.45 11.95
CA ASN A 1164 33.24 55.10 12.39
C ASN A 1164 32.52 54.03 11.55
N HIS A 1165 33.04 52.80 11.56
CA HIS A 1165 32.47 51.69 10.81
C HIS A 1165 32.55 50.36 11.57
N ASN A 1166 31.60 50.12 12.48
CA ASN A 1166 31.61 48.95 13.37
C ASN A 1166 30.24 48.29 13.54
N VAL A 1167 30.23 47.00 13.88
CA VAL A 1167 29.14 46.43 14.68
C VAL A 1167 29.45 46.70 16.15
N TYR A 1168 28.54 47.37 16.86
CA TYR A 1168 28.57 47.57 18.31
C TYR A 1168 27.56 46.63 18.97
N TYR A 1169 27.94 46.07 20.13
CA TYR A 1169 27.14 45.14 20.90
C TYR A 1169 26.89 45.68 22.30
N LYS A 1170 25.69 45.46 22.82
CA LYS A 1170 25.34 45.68 24.23
C LYS A 1170 24.54 44.49 24.75
N LEU A 1171 25.12 43.70 25.65
CA LEU A 1171 24.51 42.47 26.16
C LEU A 1171 24.04 42.64 27.61
N GLN A 1172 22.79 42.25 27.88
CA GLN A 1172 22.13 42.33 29.17
C GLN A 1172 21.62 40.97 29.65
N LYS A 1173 21.73 40.68 30.94
CA LYS A 1173 21.12 39.51 31.58
C LYS A 1173 19.59 39.66 31.65
N ALA A 1174 18.88 38.61 32.07
CA ALA A 1174 17.42 38.60 32.17
C ALA A 1174 16.84 39.70 33.10
N ASP A 1175 17.61 40.16 34.09
CA ASP A 1175 17.29 41.28 34.98
C ASP A 1175 17.56 42.68 34.36
N GLY A 1176 18.25 42.74 33.21
CA GLY A 1176 18.69 43.97 32.54
C GLY A 1176 20.12 44.42 32.88
N ALA A 1177 20.81 43.74 33.79
CA ALA A 1177 22.18 44.11 34.18
C ALA A 1177 23.21 43.71 33.10
N PRO A 1178 24.33 44.45 32.95
CA PRO A 1178 25.42 44.11 32.04
C PRO A 1178 25.90 42.66 32.08
N ALA A 1179 26.20 42.12 30.89
CA ALA A 1179 26.73 40.78 30.68
C ALA A 1179 28.15 40.80 30.11
N ALA A 1180 29.13 40.88 31.01
CA ALA A 1180 30.55 40.78 30.69
C ALA A 1180 30.99 39.35 30.31
N GLY A 1181 32.04 39.23 29.51
CA GLY A 1181 32.70 37.96 29.16
C GLY A 1181 31.98 37.13 28.09
N VAL A 1182 30.94 37.64 27.45
CA VAL A 1182 30.22 36.91 26.39
C VAL A 1182 30.97 37.08 25.07
N LYS A 1183 31.36 35.97 24.46
CA LYS A 1183 32.10 35.94 23.19
C LYS A 1183 31.13 35.96 22.00
N LEU A 1184 31.33 36.92 21.10
CA LEU A 1184 30.62 37.06 19.83
C LEU A 1184 31.58 36.88 18.65
N VAL A 1185 31.03 36.61 17.47
CA VAL A 1185 31.77 36.53 16.20
C VAL A 1185 31.16 37.49 15.18
N VAL A 1186 32.01 38.14 14.37
CA VAL A 1186 31.66 38.70 13.07
C VAL A 1186 32.39 37.87 12.02
N ASP A 1187 31.61 37.12 11.26
CA ASP A 1187 32.07 36.24 10.18
C ASP A 1187 31.35 36.62 8.89
N TRP A 1188 31.84 36.19 7.74
CA TRP A 1188 31.25 36.51 6.44
C TRP A 1188 30.92 35.28 5.59
N LYS A 1189 29.88 35.46 4.77
CA LYS A 1189 29.45 34.50 3.74
C LYS A 1189 30.63 34.21 2.79
N ASP A 1190 30.85 32.93 2.52
CA ASP A 1190 31.88 32.43 1.60
C ASP A 1190 33.35 32.80 1.95
N ARG A 1191 33.66 33.02 3.24
CA ARG A 1191 35.03 33.25 3.74
C ARG A 1191 35.99 32.10 3.34
N PRO A 1192 37.18 32.40 2.78
CA PRO A 1192 38.23 31.41 2.54
C PRO A 1192 38.64 30.67 3.84
N PRO A 1193 38.83 29.34 3.86
CA PRO A 1193 39.13 28.58 5.08
C PRO A 1193 40.42 28.94 5.82
N GLN A 1194 41.27 29.79 5.22
CA GLN A 1194 42.57 30.23 5.74
C GLN A 1194 42.53 31.62 6.39
N ASP A 1195 41.43 32.36 6.25
CA ASP A 1195 41.22 33.67 6.88
C ASP A 1195 40.45 33.43 8.19
N ASP A 1196 40.93 33.95 9.32
CA ASP A 1196 40.22 33.81 10.61
C ASP A 1196 39.05 34.83 10.72
N PRO A 1197 37.88 34.44 11.25
CA PRO A 1197 36.78 35.37 11.50
C PRO A 1197 37.05 36.22 12.75
N ALA A 1198 36.47 37.42 12.79
CA ALA A 1198 36.71 38.35 13.89
C ALA A 1198 35.92 37.95 15.14
N TYR A 1199 36.62 37.72 16.25
CA TYR A 1199 36.02 37.41 17.54
C TYR A 1199 36.16 38.58 18.50
N VAL A 1200 35.06 38.95 19.17
CA VAL A 1200 35.03 39.98 20.21
C VAL A 1200 34.42 39.43 21.49
N THR A 1201 34.70 40.04 22.63
CA THR A 1201 34.18 39.60 23.94
C THR A 1201 33.74 40.83 24.73
N THR A 1202 32.57 40.76 25.36
CA THR A 1202 32.01 41.91 26.08
C THR A 1202 32.80 42.29 27.34
N ASP A 1203 32.96 43.59 27.54
CA ASP A 1203 33.66 44.20 28.67
C ASP A 1203 32.81 44.17 29.97
N ALA A 1204 33.29 44.82 31.03
CA ALA A 1204 32.56 44.94 32.30
C ALA A 1204 31.18 45.62 32.17
N ASN A 1205 30.97 46.47 31.16
CA ASN A 1205 29.72 47.14 30.86
C ASN A 1205 28.79 46.32 29.95
N GLY A 1206 29.22 45.12 29.54
CA GLY A 1206 28.48 44.25 28.63
C GLY A 1206 28.62 44.68 27.16
N GLU A 1207 29.62 45.49 26.82
CA GLU A 1207 29.77 46.11 25.52
C GLU A 1207 30.99 45.58 24.75
N ALA A 1208 30.89 45.55 23.42
CA ALA A 1208 31.98 45.18 22.52
C ALA A 1208 31.78 45.88 21.17
N ASN A 1209 32.84 45.97 20.35
CA ASN A 1209 32.74 46.43 18.97
C ASN A 1209 33.69 45.67 18.04
N CYS A 1210 33.31 45.52 16.78
CA CYS A 1210 34.14 44.96 15.72
C CYS A 1210 34.08 45.88 14.49
N PRO A 1211 35.22 46.32 13.92
CA PRO A 1211 35.22 47.10 12.69
C PRO A 1211 34.79 46.25 11.48
N LEU A 1212 34.19 46.91 10.49
CA LEU A 1212 33.69 46.32 9.24
C LEU A 1212 34.50 46.81 8.05
N TRP A 1213 34.96 45.90 7.19
CA TRP A 1213 35.89 46.23 6.09
C TRP A 1213 35.36 45.91 4.68
N ALA A 1214 34.44 44.95 4.54
CA ALA A 1214 33.88 44.56 3.26
C ALA A 1214 32.66 45.41 2.84
N ILE A 1215 32.55 45.67 1.54
CA ILE A 1215 31.50 46.48 0.92
C ILE A 1215 30.17 45.71 0.88
N LEU A 1216 29.08 46.38 1.25
CA LEU A 1216 27.72 46.01 0.89
C LEU A 1216 27.33 46.77 -0.39
N HIS A 1217 26.89 46.02 -1.41
CA HIS A 1217 26.17 46.57 -2.56
C HIS A 1217 24.67 46.57 -2.24
N PRO A 1218 24.03 47.74 -1.95
CA PRO A 1218 22.67 47.76 -1.40
C PRO A 1218 21.62 47.15 -2.34
N GLU A 1219 21.84 47.26 -3.65
CA GLU A 1219 20.96 46.72 -4.69
C GLU A 1219 20.99 45.19 -4.82
N LEU A 1220 21.96 44.52 -4.16
CA LEU A 1220 22.02 43.05 -4.06
C LEU A 1220 21.48 42.50 -2.74
N GLN A 1221 21.31 43.35 -1.70
CA GLN A 1221 20.71 43.02 -0.39
C GLN A 1221 21.29 41.78 0.35
N ASP A 1222 22.48 41.33 -0.04
CA ASP A 1222 23.14 40.12 0.47
C ASP A 1222 24.53 40.49 1.03
N GLY A 1223 24.54 41.40 2.01
CA GLY A 1223 25.75 41.91 2.63
C GLY A 1223 26.60 40.80 3.29
N PRO A 1224 27.94 40.91 3.23
CA PRO A 1224 28.82 39.79 3.51
C PRO A 1224 28.75 39.29 4.96
N TYR A 1225 28.60 40.18 5.94
CA TYR A 1225 28.79 39.83 7.35
C TYR A 1225 27.52 39.35 8.06
N PHE A 1226 27.71 38.45 9.02
CA PHE A 1226 26.73 38.06 10.04
C PHE A 1226 27.36 37.99 11.43
N THR A 1227 26.51 38.02 12.47
CA THR A 1227 26.94 37.91 13.86
C THR A 1227 26.00 37.09 14.75
N LYS A 1228 26.60 36.45 15.75
CA LYS A 1228 25.97 35.66 16.82
C LYS A 1228 26.91 35.51 18.01
N THR A 1229 26.40 35.01 19.15
CA THR A 1229 27.27 34.50 20.22
C THR A 1229 27.95 33.19 19.80
N VAL A 1230 29.14 32.92 20.35
CA VAL A 1230 29.96 31.75 19.99
C VAL A 1230 29.63 30.52 20.82
N ASN A 1231 29.36 30.71 22.11
CA ASN A 1231 29.23 29.62 23.08
C ASN A 1231 27.77 29.31 23.48
N ASP A 1232 26.91 30.34 23.47
CA ASP A 1232 25.48 30.25 23.79
C ASP A 1232 24.65 30.36 22.49
N PRO A 1233 23.39 29.88 22.47
CA PRO A 1233 22.43 30.24 21.44
C PRO A 1233 22.10 31.75 21.46
N SER A 1234 22.08 32.38 20.29
CA SER A 1234 21.55 33.74 20.10
C SER A 1234 20.72 33.85 18.84
N ASP A 1235 19.84 34.85 18.81
CA ASP A 1235 19.34 35.37 17.54
C ASP A 1235 20.54 35.88 16.68
N VAL A 1236 20.44 35.70 15.37
CA VAL A 1236 21.51 35.98 14.40
C VAL A 1236 21.11 37.19 13.55
N VAL A 1237 22.00 38.16 13.39
CA VAL A 1237 21.85 39.28 12.44
C VAL A 1237 22.80 39.06 11.28
N SER A 1238 22.29 39.12 10.04
CA SER A 1238 23.07 38.88 8.81
C SER A 1238 22.75 39.89 7.71
N GLY A 1239 23.62 40.01 6.70
CA GLY A 1239 23.46 40.98 5.61
C GLY A 1239 24.18 42.32 5.85
N MET A 1240 25.10 42.39 6.82
CA MET A 1240 25.80 43.63 7.18
C MET A 1240 27.05 43.87 6.31
N GLY A 1241 27.46 45.13 6.17
CA GLY A 1241 28.64 45.56 5.41
C GLY A 1241 28.65 47.07 5.19
N LEU A 1242 29.64 47.62 4.49
CA LEU A 1242 29.78 49.06 4.21
C LEU A 1242 29.00 49.46 2.94
N PRO A 1243 27.85 50.18 3.04
CA PRO A 1243 27.03 50.52 1.88
C PRO A 1243 27.80 51.46 0.95
N VAL A 1244 28.24 50.96 -0.20
CA VAL A 1244 29.01 51.73 -1.20
C VAL A 1244 30.21 52.48 -0.56
N ASN A 1245 31.01 51.78 0.26
CA ASN A 1245 32.17 52.30 0.99
C ASN A 1245 31.92 53.37 2.08
N ARG A 1246 30.67 53.68 2.44
CA ARG A 1246 30.38 54.66 3.51
C ARG A 1246 30.69 54.12 4.90
N HIS A 1247 31.09 55.01 5.81
CA HIS A 1247 31.40 54.66 7.20
C HIS A 1247 30.13 54.60 8.06
N VAL A 1248 29.67 53.38 8.39
CA VAL A 1248 28.35 53.15 9.03
C VAL A 1248 28.46 52.19 10.21
N ASN A 1249 27.61 52.36 11.22
CA ASN A 1249 27.55 51.43 12.35
C ASN A 1249 26.24 50.62 12.41
N PHE A 1250 26.33 49.43 13.00
CA PHE A 1250 25.19 48.59 13.38
C PHE A 1250 25.23 48.38 14.89
N VAL A 1251 24.25 48.91 15.62
CA VAL A 1251 24.21 48.88 17.09
C VAL A 1251 23.18 47.86 17.56
N LEU A 1252 23.65 46.74 18.10
CA LEU A 1252 22.85 45.56 18.43
C LEU A 1252 22.78 45.34 19.95
N THR A 1253 21.57 45.48 20.52
CA THR A 1253 21.32 45.21 21.94
C THR A 1253 20.63 43.86 22.10
N TYR A 1254 21.27 42.98 22.87
CA TYR A 1254 20.79 41.64 23.18
C TYR A 1254 20.46 41.50 24.67
N LYS A 1255 19.38 40.79 25.00
CA LYS A 1255 18.98 40.43 26.36
C LYS A 1255 18.85 38.91 26.49
N PHE A 1256 19.47 38.33 27.51
CA PHE A 1256 19.34 36.90 27.80
C PHE A 1256 17.92 36.57 28.31
N GLN A 1257 17.35 35.51 27.75
CA GLN A 1257 16.09 34.88 28.15
C GLN A 1257 16.38 33.53 28.80
#